data_AF-A0A2B9Q352-F1
#
_entry.id   AF-A0A2B9Q352-F1
#
_cell.length_a   1.000
_cell.length_b   1.000
_cell.length_c   1.000
_cell.angle_alpha   90.00
_cell.angle_beta   90.00
_cell.angle_gamma   90.00
#
_symmetry.space_group_name_H-M   'P 1'
#
loop_
_entity.id
_entity.type
_entity.pdbx_description
1 polymer ?
#
loop_
_entity_poly.entity_id
_entity_poly.type
_entity_poly.pdbx_seq_one_letter_code
_entity_poly.pdbx_strand_id
1 'polypeptide(L)'
;MGVRDVSKLANYAYLHLQDIRKLYITVEVLDKDNNTIETIQGLSIGGDVNVSGGSLIKRAGNLSFILLDEFLPKKDGLLWMTNKIRVYAGIENLASAEATVTHFCLGTFYITEPAIDITSNSRTVDIALQDNMMRWEQEQLENKMVFETDTPLNTAVISLMQSLGEFNLQVEFTDLKIPYKMEFDVGTTILDILTKLRDLYMDWECYYDVDGTFVFRKMQVQRENGEPIAWRFDNGTDLITAFKESFTYKNVKNRVVAMGEVDEKTGITPKSEATIISAESPFHENTIGKRTLVIKDGSLKNNVQCDAKARYELFKASTFQEQLDIDTLPIYYLDANNIIEVVNHATKELERYVVDSIGIGLGVSDTMGLSCHKVYYNQFDDIGSSLGDFQKSADIIIDGITNKGWLSLSEIRVKEYLGLEGDGSKLIVKFEYQGLHGTTAYVTGFIGETTQTLTVDLADFDNVQGDNGDSGNGKSEYSDRVLGHEMVHAIMNNSLGLSKIVALPEWFKEGIAELIHGADERFKISITVDKVVNDEKIKGIVSRATELMKNAIFKSESDDYSAGYLIVKYLNHNFKAGKSMKDFMWTIKQAPNANNLIQDAVVANTVFASYDAFVTAFTANAFNHVKTKMHLNVGADETDTGSIGGSDENGSTPLNAEDVFDNSKAVQGIPAIGFNVEFMRP
;
A
#
# COMPACT_ATOMS: atom_id res chain seq x y z
N MET A 1 6.97 -10.48 17.91
CA MET A 1 8.30 -11.08 18.17
C MET A 1 8.79 -11.65 16.86
N GLY A 2 9.61 -10.86 16.16
CA GLY A 2 10.26 -11.13 14.87
C GLY A 2 11.35 -10.07 14.74
N VAL A 3 12.52 -10.38 14.20
CA VAL A 3 13.69 -9.49 14.24
C VAL A 3 13.51 -8.31 13.28
N ARG A 4 12.76 -7.29 13.72
CA ARG A 4 12.70 -5.95 13.11
C ARG A 4 13.54 -4.93 13.86
N ASP A 5 13.85 -5.22 15.13
CA ASP A 5 14.57 -4.31 16.00
C ASP A 5 16.09 -4.51 15.86
N VAL A 6 16.68 -3.83 14.89
CA VAL A 6 18.13 -3.81 14.64
C VAL A 6 18.92 -3.45 15.91
N SER A 7 18.33 -2.66 16.82
CA SER A 7 18.97 -2.29 18.08
C SER A 7 19.23 -3.49 19.02
N LYS A 8 18.55 -4.62 18.80
CA LYS A 8 18.69 -5.85 19.59
C LYS A 8 19.61 -6.90 18.98
N LEU A 9 20.18 -6.67 17.80
CA LEU A 9 21.04 -7.66 17.13
C LEU A 9 22.17 -8.18 18.04
N ALA A 10 22.82 -7.30 18.79
CA ALA A 10 23.88 -7.70 19.74
C ALA A 10 23.35 -8.66 20.83
N ASN A 11 22.15 -8.42 21.34
CA ASN A 11 21.53 -9.29 22.34
C ASN A 11 21.13 -10.65 21.75
N TYR A 12 20.63 -10.66 20.51
CA TYR A 12 20.32 -11.91 19.81
C TYR A 12 21.57 -12.72 19.50
N ALA A 13 22.65 -12.07 19.09
CA ALA A 13 23.93 -12.73 18.83
C ALA A 13 24.44 -13.47 20.07
N TYR A 14 24.41 -12.82 21.24
CA TYR A 14 24.85 -13.41 22.50
C TYR A 14 24.14 -14.74 22.84
N LEU A 15 22.83 -14.84 22.59
CA LEU A 15 22.07 -16.07 22.82
C LEU A 15 22.57 -17.25 21.97
N HIS A 16 23.04 -16.96 20.75
CA HIS A 16 23.56 -17.98 19.85
C HIS A 16 24.99 -18.40 20.23
N LEU A 17 25.75 -17.59 20.98
CA LEU A 17 27.13 -17.90 21.36
C LEU A 17 27.26 -18.78 22.62
N GLN A 18 26.15 -19.22 23.21
CA GLN A 18 26.18 -20.12 24.36
C GLN A 18 26.76 -21.49 23.98
N ASP A 19 27.66 -22.03 24.82
CA ASP A 19 28.27 -23.36 24.65
C ASP A 19 27.24 -24.49 24.53
N ILE A 20 26.10 -24.33 25.20
CA ILE A 20 24.96 -25.24 25.15
C ILE A 20 23.73 -24.43 24.74
N ARG A 21 23.05 -24.87 23.68
CA ARG A 21 21.77 -24.29 23.24
C ARG A 21 20.65 -25.27 23.59
N LYS A 22 19.73 -24.85 24.46
CA LYS A 22 18.45 -25.53 24.63
C LYS A 22 17.47 -24.94 23.64
N LEU A 23 17.04 -25.77 22.70
CA LEU A 23 16.19 -25.38 21.58
C LEU A 23 14.73 -25.74 21.84
N TYR A 24 13.84 -24.84 21.48
CA TYR A 24 12.39 -25.02 21.57
C TYR A 24 11.78 -24.73 20.20
N ILE A 25 11.26 -25.75 19.52
CA ILE A 25 10.46 -25.52 18.31
C ILE A 25 9.02 -25.31 18.73
N THR A 26 8.49 -24.14 18.40
CA THR A 26 7.12 -23.74 18.71
C THR A 26 6.37 -23.51 17.41
N VAL A 27 5.21 -24.14 17.28
CA VAL A 27 4.34 -24.02 16.12
C VAL A 27 3.03 -23.40 16.57
N GLU A 28 2.74 -22.20 16.12
CA GLU A 28 1.42 -21.58 16.31
C GLU A 28 0.52 -21.98 15.14
N VAL A 29 -0.68 -22.47 15.45
CA VAL A 29 -1.74 -22.67 14.47
C VAL A 29 -2.62 -21.43 14.49
N LEU A 30 -2.75 -20.78 13.34
CA LEU A 30 -3.46 -19.52 13.19
C LEU A 30 -4.77 -19.73 12.42
N ASP A 31 -5.79 -18.97 12.74
CA ASP A 31 -6.98 -18.86 11.91
C ASP A 31 -6.73 -18.02 10.64
N LYS A 32 -7.76 -17.89 9.80
CA LYS A 32 -7.72 -17.07 8.58
C LYS A 32 -7.41 -15.59 8.84
N ASP A 33 -7.71 -15.09 10.03
CA ASP A 33 -7.51 -13.70 10.46
C ASP A 33 -6.17 -13.52 11.21
N ASN A 34 -5.32 -14.56 11.17
CA ASN A 34 -4.01 -14.67 11.83
C ASN A 34 -4.06 -14.66 13.38
N ASN A 35 -5.20 -14.97 14.01
CA ASN A 35 -5.27 -15.17 15.46
C ASN A 35 -4.77 -16.57 15.83
N THR A 36 -3.99 -16.67 16.90
CA THR A 36 -3.51 -17.96 17.40
C THR A 36 -4.67 -18.78 17.97
N ILE A 37 -4.93 -19.94 17.37
CA ILE A 37 -5.91 -20.93 17.83
C ILE A 37 -5.25 -21.87 18.84
N GLU A 38 -4.03 -22.33 18.55
CA GLU A 38 -3.29 -23.29 19.37
C GLU A 38 -1.78 -23.06 19.26
N THR A 39 -1.02 -23.44 20.30
CA THR A 39 0.43 -23.40 20.34
C THR A 39 1.00 -24.78 20.66
N ILE A 40 1.70 -25.37 19.69
CA ILE A 40 2.23 -26.73 19.77
C ILE A 40 3.72 -26.67 20.10
N GLN A 41 4.13 -27.42 21.12
CA GLN A 41 5.55 -27.66 21.47
C GLN A 41 5.78 -29.15 21.77
N GLY A 42 6.90 -29.70 21.30
CA GLY A 42 7.32 -31.07 21.60
C GLY A 42 6.56 -32.20 20.88
N LEU A 43 5.64 -31.86 19.97
CA LEU A 43 4.90 -32.82 19.13
C LEU A 43 5.38 -32.86 17.67
N SER A 44 6.12 -31.84 17.23
CA SER A 44 6.87 -31.90 15.97
C SER A 44 8.12 -32.75 16.18
N ILE A 45 8.37 -33.65 15.23
CA ILE A 45 9.48 -34.63 15.31
C ILE A 45 10.54 -34.41 14.23
N GLY A 46 10.30 -33.49 13.31
CA GLY A 46 11.20 -33.15 12.23
C GLY A 46 10.62 -32.05 11.35
N GLY A 47 11.45 -31.55 10.45
CA GLY A 47 11.07 -30.53 9.49
C GLY A 47 12.25 -29.64 9.12
N ASP A 48 12.01 -28.80 8.12
CA ASP A 48 12.96 -27.79 7.68
C ASP A 48 12.24 -26.52 7.23
N VAL A 49 13.00 -25.42 7.23
CA VAL A 49 12.60 -24.14 6.64
C VAL A 49 13.73 -23.70 5.70
N ASN A 50 13.36 -23.42 4.45
CA ASN A 50 14.23 -22.87 3.43
C ASN A 50 13.80 -21.46 3.07
N VAL A 51 14.78 -20.59 2.86
CA VAL A 51 14.59 -19.19 2.48
C VAL A 51 15.41 -18.91 1.23
N SER A 52 14.83 -18.29 0.20
CA SER A 52 15.53 -17.90 -1.03
C SER A 52 15.19 -16.48 -1.43
N GLY A 53 16.18 -15.58 -1.45
CA GLY A 53 16.00 -14.17 -1.80
C GLY A 53 15.65 -13.91 -3.27
N GLY A 54 15.89 -14.90 -4.15
CA GLY A 54 15.57 -14.81 -5.57
C GLY A 54 14.20 -15.39 -5.95
N SER A 55 13.46 -15.97 -5.01
CA SER A 55 12.15 -16.59 -5.23
C SER A 55 11.03 -15.65 -4.78
N LEU A 56 9.90 -15.66 -5.49
CA LEU A 56 8.68 -14.96 -5.06
C LEU A 56 8.06 -15.63 -3.83
N ILE A 57 7.98 -16.97 -3.83
CA ILE A 57 7.75 -17.75 -2.62
C ILE A 57 9.10 -17.80 -1.90
N LYS A 58 9.35 -16.80 -1.06
CA LYS A 58 10.64 -16.57 -0.41
C LYS A 58 10.91 -17.66 0.63
N ARG A 59 9.88 -18.16 1.31
CA ARG A 59 10.01 -19.22 2.33
C ARG A 59 9.14 -20.43 2.03
N ALA A 60 9.75 -21.60 2.14
CA ALA A 60 9.07 -22.88 2.01
C ALA A 60 9.74 -23.92 2.91
N GLY A 61 9.05 -25.01 3.21
CA GLY A 61 9.60 -26.04 4.10
C GLY A 61 8.62 -27.18 4.34
N ASN A 62 8.86 -27.93 5.41
CA ASN A 62 7.94 -28.97 5.87
C ASN A 62 8.01 -29.15 7.39
N LEU A 63 6.96 -29.76 7.94
CA LEU A 63 6.91 -30.20 9.33
C LEU A 63 6.33 -31.60 9.41
N SER A 64 6.89 -32.40 10.32
CA SER A 64 6.40 -33.73 10.67
C SER A 64 5.90 -33.74 12.11
N PHE A 65 4.69 -34.22 12.34
CA PHE A 65 4.07 -34.35 13.66
C PHE A 65 3.80 -35.81 13.99
N ILE A 66 3.75 -36.14 15.28
CA ILE A 66 3.15 -37.42 15.73
C ILE A 66 1.68 -37.43 15.34
N LEU A 67 1.19 -38.54 14.79
CA LEU A 67 -0.21 -38.69 14.39
C LEU A 67 -1.16 -38.69 15.61
N LEU A 68 -1.84 -37.56 15.83
CA LEU A 68 -2.93 -37.38 16.80
C LEU A 68 -4.22 -36.97 16.07
N ASP A 69 -5.37 -37.20 16.71
CA ASP A 69 -6.69 -36.93 16.09
C ASP A 69 -6.87 -35.44 15.74
N GLU A 70 -6.28 -34.54 16.52
CA GLU A 70 -6.27 -33.09 16.30
C GLU A 70 -5.43 -32.67 15.08
N PHE A 71 -4.43 -33.46 14.68
CA PHE A 71 -3.59 -33.19 13.50
C PHE A 71 -4.09 -33.85 12.22
N LEU A 72 -5.19 -34.59 12.28
CA LEU A 72 -5.80 -35.12 11.06
C LEU A 72 -6.26 -33.94 10.18
N PRO A 73 -6.05 -34.01 8.85
CA PRO A 73 -6.54 -33.01 7.91
C PRO A 73 -8.06 -33.19 7.73
N LYS A 74 -8.81 -32.76 8.74
CA LYS A 74 -10.27 -32.76 8.80
C LYS A 74 -10.74 -31.38 9.24
N LYS A 75 -12.01 -31.06 8.98
CA LYS A 75 -12.60 -29.73 9.24
C LYS A 75 -12.32 -29.15 10.64
N ASP A 76 -12.33 -29.99 11.67
CA ASP A 76 -12.10 -29.58 13.07
C ASP A 76 -10.65 -29.83 13.52
N GLY A 77 -9.78 -30.26 12.62
CA GLY A 77 -8.37 -30.50 12.86
C GLY A 77 -7.53 -29.23 12.74
N LEU A 78 -6.43 -29.19 13.48
CA LEU A 78 -5.48 -28.08 13.49
C LEU A 78 -4.75 -27.93 12.16
N LEU A 79 -4.49 -29.04 11.46
CA LEU A 79 -3.82 -29.07 10.15
C LEU A 79 -4.82 -28.98 8.98
N TRP A 80 -5.95 -28.33 9.18
CA TRP A 80 -6.95 -28.09 8.13
C TRP A 80 -6.55 -26.92 7.23
N MET A 81 -6.94 -26.97 5.95
CA MET A 81 -6.54 -26.01 4.91
C MET A 81 -6.93 -24.54 5.18
N THR A 82 -7.85 -24.28 6.11
CA THR A 82 -8.23 -22.89 6.47
C THR A 82 -7.28 -22.26 7.48
N ASN A 83 -6.44 -23.07 8.12
CA ASN A 83 -5.51 -22.62 9.14
C ASN A 83 -4.14 -22.35 8.52
N LYS A 84 -3.39 -21.45 9.15
CA LYS A 84 -2.00 -21.17 8.83
C LYS A 84 -1.11 -21.66 9.96
N ILE A 85 0.18 -21.75 9.69
CA ILE A 85 1.18 -22.12 10.68
C ILE A 85 2.24 -21.03 10.76
N ARG A 86 2.59 -20.63 11.99
CA ARG A 86 3.78 -19.84 12.24
C ARG A 86 4.78 -20.65 13.04
N VAL A 87 6.01 -20.69 12.54
CA VAL A 87 7.09 -21.52 13.11
C VAL A 87 8.10 -20.63 13.82
N TYR A 88 8.47 -21.03 15.03
CA TYR A 88 9.50 -20.38 15.82
C TYR A 88 10.59 -21.36 16.23
N ALA A 89 11.83 -20.88 16.22
CA ALA A 89 12.93 -21.49 16.95
C ALA A 89 13.26 -20.66 18.19
N GLY A 90 13.16 -21.28 19.36
CA GLY A 90 13.42 -20.69 20.66
C GLY A 90 14.79 -21.06 21.20
N ILE A 91 15.52 -20.09 21.74
CA ILE A 91 16.75 -20.33 22.50
C ILE A 91 16.54 -19.87 23.95
N GLU A 92 16.79 -20.77 24.90
CA GLU A 92 16.82 -20.45 26.33
C GLU A 92 18.08 -19.66 26.69
N ASN A 93 17.89 -18.51 27.34
CA ASN A 93 18.99 -17.74 27.90
C ASN A 93 19.50 -18.40 29.19
N LEU A 94 20.64 -19.09 29.10
CA LEU A 94 21.22 -19.81 30.24
C LEU A 94 21.89 -18.88 31.26
N ALA A 95 22.16 -17.63 30.90
CA ALA A 95 22.67 -16.61 31.82
C ALA A 95 21.55 -15.95 32.66
N SER A 96 20.28 -16.14 32.27
CA SER A 96 19.12 -15.63 33.00
C SER A 96 18.74 -16.57 34.15
N ALA A 97 18.54 -16.03 35.35
CA ALA A 97 18.03 -16.78 36.50
C ALA A 97 16.60 -17.30 36.28
N GLU A 98 15.85 -16.69 35.36
CA GLU A 98 14.47 -17.05 35.01
C GLU A 98 14.38 -18.02 33.82
N ALA A 99 15.52 -18.41 33.21
CA ALA A 99 15.58 -19.30 32.05
C ALA A 99 14.64 -18.87 30.91
N THR A 100 14.63 -17.57 30.59
CA THR A 100 13.74 -17.00 29.58
C THR A 100 14.07 -17.51 28.18
N VAL A 101 13.04 -17.91 27.42
CA VAL A 101 13.19 -18.38 26.04
C VAL A 101 12.89 -17.24 25.06
N THR A 102 13.87 -16.93 24.20
CA THR A 102 13.69 -15.98 23.09
C THR A 102 13.29 -16.73 21.84
N HIS A 103 12.11 -16.43 21.29
CA HIS A 103 11.57 -17.06 20.10
C HIS A 103 11.86 -16.23 18.85
N PHE A 104 12.51 -16.85 17.87
CA PHE A 104 12.81 -16.29 16.56
C PHE A 104 11.81 -16.84 15.55
N CYS A 105 11.02 -15.96 14.93
CA CYS A 105 10.05 -16.34 13.90
C CYS A 105 10.80 -16.77 12.64
N LEU A 106 10.58 -18.00 12.18
CA LEU A 106 11.16 -18.55 10.96
C LEU A 106 10.26 -18.32 9.74
N GLY A 107 8.98 -18.05 9.96
CA GLY A 107 8.03 -17.71 8.92
C GLY A 107 6.58 -17.99 9.31
N THR A 108 5.67 -17.43 8.52
CA THR A 108 4.23 -17.67 8.55
C THR A 108 3.81 -18.30 7.22
N PHE A 109 3.13 -19.44 7.27
CA PHE A 109 2.96 -20.35 6.16
C PHE A 109 1.52 -20.83 6.00
N TYR A 110 1.12 -21.06 4.75
CA TYR A 110 -0.01 -21.93 4.43
C TYR A 110 0.40 -23.40 4.54
N ILE A 111 -0.59 -24.23 4.89
CA ILE A 111 -0.51 -25.68 4.86
C ILE A 111 -0.98 -26.13 3.47
N THR A 112 -0.15 -26.83 2.71
CA THR A 112 -0.50 -27.20 1.32
C THR A 112 -0.74 -28.70 1.16
N GLU A 113 0.25 -29.54 1.47
CA GLU A 113 0.24 -30.98 1.16
C GLU A 113 0.27 -31.84 2.44
N PRO A 114 -0.85 -32.02 3.17
CA PRO A 114 -0.90 -32.90 4.33
C PRO A 114 -0.91 -34.38 3.92
N ALA A 115 0.00 -35.16 4.48
CA ALA A 115 0.13 -36.60 4.25
C ALA A 115 0.16 -37.36 5.58
N ILE A 116 -0.51 -38.52 5.63
CA ILE A 116 -0.47 -39.42 6.79
C ILE A 116 0.41 -40.62 6.43
N ASP A 117 1.48 -40.83 7.18
CA ASP A 117 2.33 -42.02 7.05
C ASP A 117 2.22 -42.92 8.30
N ILE A 118 1.84 -44.17 8.09
CA ILE A 118 1.71 -45.18 9.13
C ILE A 118 2.51 -46.40 8.70
N THR A 119 3.66 -46.57 9.34
CA THR A 119 4.53 -47.74 9.18
C THR A 119 4.48 -48.61 10.44
N SER A 120 5.21 -49.74 10.44
CA SER A 120 5.30 -50.58 11.65
C SER A 120 5.96 -49.86 12.83
N ASN A 121 6.75 -48.81 12.56
CA ASN A 121 7.61 -48.15 13.55
C ASN A 121 7.34 -46.64 13.69
N SER A 122 6.53 -46.06 12.82
CA SER A 122 6.25 -44.62 12.80
C SER A 122 4.78 -44.35 12.47
N ARG A 123 4.24 -43.27 13.04
CA ARG A 123 2.89 -42.76 12.77
C ARG A 123 2.95 -41.25 12.76
N THR A 124 2.93 -40.67 11.57
CA THR A 124 3.15 -39.23 11.37
C THR A 124 2.06 -38.57 10.55
N VAL A 125 1.93 -37.26 10.74
CA VAL A 125 1.33 -36.36 9.76
C VAL A 125 2.40 -35.40 9.30
N ASP A 126 2.64 -35.37 8.00
CA ASP A 126 3.62 -34.52 7.34
C ASP A 126 2.88 -33.43 6.57
N ILE A 127 3.39 -32.20 6.62
CA ILE A 127 2.84 -31.07 5.88
C ILE A 127 3.93 -30.34 5.12
N ALA A 128 3.60 -29.88 3.93
CA ALA A 128 4.40 -28.89 3.21
C ALA A 128 3.98 -27.46 3.60
N LEU A 129 4.97 -26.57 3.66
CA LEU A 129 4.83 -25.17 4.04
C LEU A 129 5.26 -24.27 2.89
N GLN A 130 4.47 -23.25 2.60
CA GLN A 130 4.83 -22.15 1.71
C GLN A 130 4.33 -20.83 2.30
N ASP A 131 5.09 -19.75 2.14
CA ASP A 131 4.64 -18.44 2.60
C ASP A 131 3.36 -17.96 1.88
N ASN A 132 2.85 -16.81 2.31
CA ASN A 132 1.59 -16.28 1.79
C ASN A 132 1.60 -16.00 0.28
N MET A 133 2.76 -15.96 -0.39
CA MET A 133 2.84 -15.78 -1.84
C MET A 133 2.18 -16.94 -2.60
N MET A 134 2.10 -18.14 -2.02
CA MET A 134 1.45 -19.29 -2.68
C MET A 134 -0.01 -19.00 -3.03
N ARG A 135 -0.71 -18.15 -2.26
CA ARG A 135 -2.08 -17.74 -2.53
C ARG A 135 -2.21 -17.12 -3.92
N TRP A 136 -1.23 -16.32 -4.31
CA TRP A 136 -1.23 -15.58 -5.58
C TRP A 136 -0.84 -16.45 -6.77
N GLU A 137 -0.21 -17.59 -6.54
CA GLU A 137 0.01 -18.62 -7.57
C GLU A 137 -1.30 -19.32 -7.96
N GLN A 138 -2.26 -19.40 -7.03
CA GLN A 138 -3.52 -20.12 -7.22
C GLN A 138 -4.69 -19.20 -7.58
N GLU A 139 -4.74 -17.99 -7.03
CA GLU A 139 -5.82 -17.04 -7.30
C GLU A 139 -5.67 -16.38 -8.68
N GLN A 140 -6.82 -16.12 -9.30
CA GLN A 140 -6.92 -15.57 -10.65
C GLN A 140 -7.90 -14.41 -10.69
N LEU A 141 -7.68 -13.50 -11.65
CA LEU A 141 -8.61 -12.41 -11.89
C LEU A 141 -9.99 -12.92 -12.32
N GLU A 142 -11.03 -12.50 -11.59
CA GLU A 142 -12.43 -12.70 -12.00
C GLU A 142 -12.90 -11.69 -13.06
N ASN A 143 -12.26 -10.51 -13.08
CA ASN A 143 -12.58 -9.41 -13.99
C ASN A 143 -11.29 -8.90 -14.64
N LYS A 144 -11.42 -8.34 -15.84
CA LYS A 144 -10.30 -7.68 -16.51
C LYS A 144 -9.74 -6.58 -15.61
N MET A 145 -8.41 -6.55 -15.46
CA MET A 145 -7.71 -5.50 -14.74
C MET A 145 -6.90 -4.66 -15.71
N VAL A 146 -6.90 -3.35 -15.49
CA VAL A 146 -6.18 -2.39 -16.32
C VAL A 146 -5.43 -1.43 -15.42
N PHE A 147 -4.14 -1.27 -15.69
CA PHE A 147 -3.35 -0.17 -15.17
C PHE A 147 -3.04 0.78 -16.32
N GLU A 148 -3.44 2.04 -16.17
CA GLU A 148 -3.17 3.05 -17.19
C GLU A 148 -1.70 3.49 -17.13
N THR A 149 -1.21 4.01 -18.25
CA THR A 149 0.10 4.69 -18.30
C THR A 149 0.14 5.80 -17.25
N ASP A 150 1.32 6.06 -16.69
CA ASP A 150 1.58 7.08 -15.68
C ASP A 150 1.03 6.81 -14.27
N THR A 151 0.32 5.70 -14.05
CA THR A 151 -0.05 5.23 -12.70
C THR A 151 1.21 5.02 -11.84
N PRO A 152 1.33 5.61 -10.64
CA PRO A 152 2.46 5.34 -9.75
C PRO A 152 2.59 3.84 -9.42
N LEU A 153 3.81 3.32 -9.45
CA LEU A 153 4.09 1.88 -9.30
C LEU A 153 3.65 1.35 -7.93
N ASN A 154 3.95 2.08 -6.86
CA ASN A 154 3.51 1.76 -5.51
C ASN A 154 1.98 1.74 -5.42
N THR A 155 1.29 2.73 -6.01
CA THR A 155 -0.18 2.78 -6.05
C THR A 155 -0.75 1.57 -6.78
N ALA A 156 -0.18 1.17 -7.92
CA ALA A 156 -0.63 0.01 -8.68
C ALA A 156 -0.52 -1.30 -7.88
N VAL A 157 0.63 -1.53 -7.23
CA VAL A 157 0.85 -2.71 -6.39
C VAL A 157 -0.10 -2.71 -5.19
N ILE A 158 -0.23 -1.59 -4.47
CA ILE A 158 -1.14 -1.47 -3.34
C ILE A 158 -2.58 -1.75 -3.77
N SER A 159 -3.02 -1.16 -4.88
CA SER A 159 -4.40 -1.30 -5.37
C SER A 159 -4.72 -2.74 -5.79
N LEU A 160 -3.76 -3.44 -6.41
CA LEU A 160 -3.89 -4.87 -6.70
C LEU A 160 -4.11 -5.67 -5.42
N MET A 161 -3.21 -5.54 -4.44
CA MET A 161 -3.26 -6.35 -3.22
C MET A 161 -4.53 -6.07 -2.40
N GLN A 162 -4.92 -4.81 -2.26
CA GLN A 162 -6.12 -4.41 -1.51
C GLN A 162 -7.41 -4.88 -2.20
N SER A 163 -7.43 -4.91 -3.55
CA SER A 163 -8.58 -5.46 -4.29
C SER A 163 -8.81 -6.96 -4.04
N LEU A 164 -7.80 -7.66 -3.52
CA LEU A 164 -7.82 -9.09 -3.18
C LEU A 164 -8.00 -9.34 -1.67
N GLY A 165 -8.27 -8.29 -0.90
CA GLY A 165 -8.42 -8.34 0.56
C GLY A 165 -7.10 -8.45 1.33
N GLU A 166 -5.95 -8.18 0.70
CA GLU A 166 -4.66 -8.13 1.38
C GLU A 166 -4.33 -6.70 1.78
N PHE A 167 -4.35 -6.44 3.10
CA PHE A 167 -4.11 -5.12 3.68
C PHE A 167 -2.85 -5.07 4.56
N ASN A 168 -2.19 -6.20 4.82
CA ASN A 168 -0.93 -6.22 5.58
C ASN A 168 0.25 -5.99 4.62
N LEU A 169 0.45 -4.71 4.27
CA LEU A 169 1.35 -4.28 3.20
C LEU A 169 2.49 -3.39 3.73
N GLN A 170 3.69 -3.61 3.22
CA GLN A 170 4.85 -2.73 3.33
C GLN A 170 5.39 -2.46 1.91
N VAL A 171 4.81 -1.45 1.26
CA VAL A 171 5.20 -1.04 -0.10
C VAL A 171 6.02 0.24 0.00
N GLU A 172 7.29 0.19 -0.41
CA GLU A 172 8.17 1.36 -0.49
C GLU A 172 7.58 2.36 -1.48
N PHE A 173 7.55 3.62 -1.06
CA PHE A 173 7.09 4.70 -1.91
C PHE A 173 8.03 4.93 -3.08
N THR A 174 7.47 5.28 -4.23
CA THR A 174 8.25 5.66 -5.41
C THR A 174 7.49 6.60 -6.31
N ASP A 175 8.23 7.48 -6.99
CA ASP A 175 7.76 8.32 -8.09
C ASP A 175 7.84 7.62 -9.46
N LEU A 176 8.27 6.35 -9.49
CA LEU A 176 8.26 5.52 -10.70
C LEU A 176 6.82 5.24 -11.14
N LYS A 177 6.61 5.19 -12.46
CA LYS A 177 5.29 5.10 -13.07
C LYS A 177 5.17 3.93 -14.02
N ILE A 178 3.97 3.40 -14.17
CA ILE A 178 3.66 2.41 -15.20
C ILE A 178 3.90 3.03 -16.58
N PRO A 179 4.84 2.51 -17.38
CA PRO A 179 5.33 3.21 -18.57
C PRO A 179 4.44 3.03 -19.81
N TYR A 180 3.47 2.13 -19.73
CA TYR A 180 2.49 1.87 -20.77
C TYR A 180 1.28 1.19 -20.16
N LYS A 181 0.11 1.36 -20.78
CA LYS A 181 -1.12 0.67 -20.38
C LYS A 181 -0.90 -0.85 -20.30
N MET A 182 -1.16 -1.42 -19.15
CA MET A 182 -1.10 -2.86 -18.90
C MET A 182 -2.52 -3.40 -18.78
N GLU A 183 -2.86 -4.42 -19.57
CA GLU A 183 -4.15 -5.08 -19.53
C GLU A 183 -3.97 -6.57 -19.20
N PHE A 184 -4.76 -7.05 -18.25
CA PHE A 184 -4.75 -8.43 -17.78
C PHE A 184 -6.14 -9.03 -17.88
N ASP A 185 -6.25 -10.14 -18.61
CA ASP A 185 -7.52 -10.81 -18.85
C ASP A 185 -7.95 -11.69 -17.67
N VAL A 186 -9.25 -12.01 -17.63
CA VAL A 186 -9.84 -12.97 -16.69
C VAL A 186 -9.05 -14.29 -16.75
N GLY A 187 -8.75 -14.87 -15.59
CA GLY A 187 -7.96 -16.10 -15.47
C GLY A 187 -6.44 -15.89 -15.37
N THR A 188 -5.92 -14.67 -15.53
CA THR A 188 -4.51 -14.38 -15.23
C THR A 188 -4.25 -14.57 -13.73
N THR A 189 -3.16 -15.24 -13.36
CA THR A 189 -2.79 -15.43 -11.95
C THR A 189 -2.34 -14.11 -11.33
N ILE A 190 -2.61 -13.91 -10.04
CA ILE A 190 -2.14 -12.71 -9.33
C ILE A 190 -0.62 -12.66 -9.29
N LEU A 191 0.05 -13.82 -9.17
CA LEU A 191 1.51 -13.93 -9.20
C LEU A 191 2.11 -13.41 -10.53
N ASP A 192 1.47 -13.70 -11.67
CA ASP A 192 1.91 -13.18 -12.97
C ASP A 192 1.82 -11.65 -13.04
N ILE A 193 0.75 -11.08 -12.47
CA ILE A 193 0.56 -9.62 -12.43
C ILE A 193 1.64 -8.97 -11.56
N LEU A 194 1.85 -9.49 -10.35
CA LEU A 194 2.90 -9.04 -9.44
C LEU A 194 4.30 -9.13 -10.06
N THR A 195 4.57 -10.23 -10.75
CA THR A 195 5.83 -10.45 -11.50
C THR A 195 6.00 -9.37 -12.56
N LYS A 196 4.97 -9.09 -13.37
CA LYS A 196 5.07 -8.04 -14.39
C LYS A 196 5.25 -6.64 -13.79
N LEU A 197 4.56 -6.31 -12.70
CA LEU A 197 4.70 -5.02 -12.04
C LEU A 197 6.11 -4.83 -11.47
N ARG A 198 6.66 -5.85 -10.78
CA ARG A 198 8.05 -5.87 -10.30
C ARG A 198 9.04 -5.69 -11.47
N ASP A 199 8.87 -6.48 -12.53
CA ASP A 199 9.83 -6.53 -13.65
C ASP A 199 9.79 -5.29 -14.56
N LEU A 200 8.84 -4.36 -14.36
CA LEU A 200 8.93 -3.02 -14.96
C LEU A 200 10.25 -2.33 -14.60
N TYR A 201 10.76 -2.59 -13.38
CA TYR A 201 11.99 -2.03 -12.84
C TYR A 201 12.78 -3.11 -12.08
N MET A 202 13.76 -3.72 -12.77
CA MET A 202 14.50 -4.90 -12.30
C MET A 202 15.26 -4.77 -10.97
N ASP A 203 15.45 -3.56 -10.45
CA ASP A 203 16.06 -3.30 -9.15
C ASP A 203 15.02 -3.26 -8.00
N TRP A 204 13.82 -3.78 -8.22
CA TRP A 204 12.75 -3.96 -7.23
C TRP A 204 12.53 -5.42 -6.88
N GLU A 205 12.15 -5.68 -5.63
CA GLU A 205 11.83 -7.00 -5.09
C GLU A 205 10.44 -7.02 -4.44
N CYS A 206 9.79 -8.19 -4.45
CA CYS A 206 8.58 -8.42 -3.67
C CYS A 206 8.54 -9.83 -3.09
N TYR A 207 8.05 -9.94 -1.85
CA TYR A 207 8.02 -11.18 -1.07
C TYR A 207 7.13 -11.02 0.17
N TYR A 208 6.85 -12.09 0.90
CA TYR A 208 6.30 -12.01 2.25
C TYR A 208 7.41 -12.14 3.31
N ASP A 209 7.40 -11.30 4.34
CA ASP A 209 8.36 -11.37 5.45
C ASP A 209 8.04 -12.51 6.43
N VAL A 210 8.82 -12.64 7.51
CA VAL A 210 8.63 -13.72 8.51
C VAL A 210 7.26 -13.65 9.21
N ASP A 211 6.69 -12.45 9.34
CA ASP A 211 5.42 -12.22 10.03
C ASP A 211 4.20 -12.42 9.08
N GLY A 212 4.46 -12.55 7.78
CA GLY A 212 3.42 -12.66 6.75
C GLY A 212 2.94 -11.30 6.24
N THR A 213 3.73 -10.23 6.36
CA THR A 213 3.51 -8.94 5.71
C THR A 213 4.04 -8.98 4.27
N PHE A 214 3.24 -8.53 3.30
CA PHE A 214 3.68 -8.39 1.90
C PHE A 214 4.61 -7.19 1.78
N VAL A 215 5.81 -7.40 1.26
CA VAL A 215 6.84 -6.38 1.06
C VAL A 215 7.03 -6.15 -0.45
N PHE A 216 7.03 -4.88 -0.87
CA PHE A 216 7.45 -4.46 -2.21
C PHE A 216 8.38 -3.27 -2.08
N ARG A 217 9.66 -3.42 -2.44
CA ARG A 217 10.67 -2.40 -2.16
C ARG A 217 11.79 -2.41 -3.18
N LYS A 218 12.57 -1.33 -3.25
CA LYS A 218 13.81 -1.33 -4.03
C LYS A 218 14.82 -2.22 -3.32
N MET A 219 15.54 -3.03 -4.09
CA MET A 219 16.60 -3.89 -3.56
C MET A 219 17.66 -3.04 -2.86
N GLN A 220 17.94 -3.35 -1.58
CA GLN A 220 18.86 -2.57 -0.74
C GLN A 220 20.32 -3.07 -0.81
N VAL A 221 20.57 -4.14 -1.56
CA VAL A 221 21.92 -4.67 -1.76
C VAL A 221 22.81 -3.60 -2.45
N GLN A 222 23.96 -3.33 -1.83
CA GLN A 222 25.06 -2.47 -2.32
C GLN A 222 25.01 -0.97 -2.07
N ARG A 223 24.17 -0.45 -1.16
CA ARG A 223 24.42 0.89 -0.60
C ARG A 223 25.53 0.79 0.46
N GLU A 224 26.53 1.69 0.43
CA GLU A 224 27.60 1.75 1.45
C GLU A 224 27.02 1.95 2.86
N ASN A 225 25.84 2.58 2.94
CA ASN A 225 24.99 2.74 4.13
C ASN A 225 23.68 1.90 4.05
N GLY A 226 23.72 0.74 3.38
CA GLY A 226 22.56 -0.13 3.16
C GLY A 226 22.14 -0.93 4.39
N GLU A 227 22.01 -2.26 4.25
CA GLU A 227 21.65 -3.13 5.37
C GLU A 227 22.80 -3.25 6.40
N PRO A 228 22.47 -3.32 7.72
CA PRO A 228 23.46 -3.57 8.75
C PRO A 228 24.06 -4.97 8.61
N ILE A 229 25.27 -5.16 9.17
CA ILE A 229 25.88 -6.50 9.28
C ILE A 229 25.03 -7.32 10.26
N ALA A 230 24.39 -8.38 9.76
CA ALA A 230 23.49 -9.22 10.54
C ALA A 230 24.25 -10.23 11.43
N TRP A 231 25.35 -10.78 10.91
CA TRP A 231 26.25 -11.67 11.65
C TRP A 231 27.69 -11.50 11.18
N ARG A 232 28.63 -11.68 12.09
CA ARG A 232 30.06 -11.75 11.80
C ARG A 232 30.58 -13.11 12.25
N PHE A 233 31.25 -13.84 11.38
CA PHE A 233 31.97 -15.07 11.65
C PHE A 233 33.46 -14.71 11.84
N ASP A 234 33.81 -14.29 13.05
CA ASP A 234 35.18 -13.96 13.46
C ASP A 234 35.59 -14.63 14.77
N ASN A 235 36.76 -14.25 15.30
CA ASN A 235 37.30 -14.86 16.51
C ASN A 235 36.37 -14.66 17.72
N GLY A 236 35.71 -15.74 18.15
CA GLY A 236 34.76 -15.76 19.27
C GLY A 236 33.28 -15.76 18.86
N THR A 237 32.98 -15.60 17.56
CA THR A 237 31.62 -15.64 16.99
C THR A 237 31.48 -16.63 15.84
N ASP A 238 32.57 -17.28 15.46
CA ASP A 238 32.61 -18.27 14.41
C ASP A 238 31.86 -19.56 14.80
N LEU A 239 30.80 -19.84 14.05
CA LEU A 239 29.94 -21.02 14.18
C LEU A 239 30.05 -21.93 12.95
N ILE A 240 31.00 -21.67 12.03
CA ILE A 240 31.15 -22.40 10.78
C ILE A 240 31.67 -23.81 11.05
N THR A 241 31.05 -24.79 10.41
CA THR A 241 31.42 -26.21 10.45
C THR A 241 31.92 -26.71 9.10
N ALA A 242 31.46 -26.13 7.99
CA ALA A 242 32.00 -26.34 6.66
C ALA A 242 32.06 -25.02 5.88
N PHE A 243 33.11 -24.86 5.08
CA PHE A 243 33.37 -23.66 4.26
C PHE A 243 33.77 -24.08 2.85
N LYS A 244 33.09 -23.55 1.84
CA LYS A 244 33.43 -23.78 0.43
C LYS A 244 33.25 -22.50 -0.37
N GLU A 245 34.32 -22.05 -1.00
CA GLU A 245 34.32 -20.89 -1.89
C GLU A 245 34.47 -21.36 -3.34
N SER A 246 33.75 -20.72 -4.26
CA SER A 246 33.84 -21.02 -5.69
C SER A 246 33.83 -19.75 -6.54
N PHE A 247 34.58 -19.79 -7.64
CA PHE A 247 34.83 -18.64 -8.50
C PHE A 247 34.39 -18.94 -9.93
N THR A 248 33.73 -18.00 -10.58
CA THR A 248 33.44 -18.04 -12.01
C THR A 248 33.86 -16.74 -12.67
N TYR A 249 34.64 -16.84 -13.75
CA TYR A 249 35.05 -15.66 -14.53
C TYR A 249 34.38 -15.58 -15.91
N LYS A 250 33.45 -16.50 -16.19
CA LYS A 250 32.86 -16.69 -17.52
C LYS A 250 32.09 -15.45 -17.98
N ASN A 251 31.41 -14.79 -17.05
CA ASN A 251 30.44 -13.73 -17.34
C ASN A 251 30.82 -12.37 -16.73
N VAL A 252 32.08 -12.17 -16.32
CA VAL A 252 32.52 -10.91 -15.71
C VAL A 252 32.37 -9.73 -16.68
N LYS A 253 31.60 -8.72 -16.28
CA LYS A 253 31.41 -7.45 -17.01
C LYS A 253 31.62 -6.27 -16.08
N ASN A 254 32.10 -5.17 -16.64
CA ASN A 254 32.27 -3.90 -15.92
C ASN A 254 31.54 -2.73 -16.58
N ARG A 255 30.84 -3.01 -17.68
CA ARG A 255 29.91 -2.10 -18.32
C ARG A 255 28.73 -2.86 -18.90
N VAL A 256 27.52 -2.39 -18.64
CA VAL A 256 26.29 -2.89 -19.26
C VAL A 256 25.62 -1.74 -19.99
N VAL A 257 25.15 -2.01 -21.22
CA VAL A 257 24.33 -1.09 -21.99
C VAL A 257 22.99 -1.77 -22.24
N ALA A 258 21.92 -1.19 -21.74
CA ALA A 258 20.56 -1.64 -21.99
C ALA A 258 19.90 -0.75 -23.05
N MET A 259 19.24 -1.36 -24.01
CA MET A 259 18.52 -0.71 -25.10
C MET A 259 17.10 -1.27 -25.17
N GLY A 260 16.12 -0.39 -25.19
CA GLY A 260 14.73 -0.75 -25.36
C GLY A 260 14.27 -0.78 -26.82
N GLU A 261 12.96 -0.80 -27.01
CA GLU A 261 12.34 -0.76 -28.33
C GLU A 261 12.37 0.66 -28.93
N VAL A 262 12.56 0.77 -30.24
CA VAL A 262 12.44 2.05 -30.94
C VAL A 262 10.99 2.53 -30.85
N ASP A 263 10.77 3.71 -30.31
CA ASP A 263 9.46 4.35 -30.36
C ASP A 263 9.16 4.73 -31.83
N GLU A 264 8.17 4.08 -32.43
CA GLU A 264 7.79 4.30 -33.83
C GLU A 264 7.29 5.73 -34.11
N LYS A 265 6.79 6.44 -33.08
CA LYS A 265 6.29 7.81 -33.22
C LYS A 265 7.42 8.84 -33.17
N THR A 266 8.39 8.65 -32.28
CA THR A 266 9.48 9.62 -32.07
C THR A 266 10.77 9.24 -32.78
N GLY A 267 10.93 7.97 -33.17
CA GLY A 267 12.17 7.39 -33.70
C GLY A 267 13.28 7.24 -32.65
N ILE A 268 13.00 7.52 -31.37
CA ILE A 268 13.96 7.47 -30.28
C ILE A 268 14.04 6.03 -29.74
N THR A 269 15.26 5.53 -29.53
CA THR A 269 15.50 4.28 -28.81
C THR A 269 15.90 4.60 -27.38
N PRO A 270 15.11 4.21 -26.37
CA PRO A 270 15.51 4.38 -24.99
C PRO A 270 16.76 3.54 -24.72
N LYS A 271 17.70 4.14 -24.00
CA LYS A 271 19.02 3.56 -23.78
C LYS A 271 19.60 4.12 -22.49
N SER A 272 20.18 3.23 -21.68
CA SER A 272 21.02 3.61 -20.54
C SER A 272 22.28 2.75 -20.50
N GLU A 273 23.29 3.23 -19.77
CA GLU A 273 24.49 2.48 -19.47
C GLU A 273 24.82 2.55 -17.99
N ALA A 274 25.30 1.42 -17.46
CA ALA A 274 25.84 1.32 -16.12
C ALA A 274 27.29 0.86 -16.23
N THR A 275 28.19 1.49 -15.46
CA THR A 275 29.62 1.17 -15.44
C THR A 275 30.11 1.14 -13.99
N ILE A 276 31.08 0.26 -13.70
CA ILE A 276 31.78 0.28 -12.40
C ILE A 276 32.75 1.45 -12.40
N ILE A 277 32.49 2.45 -11.56
CA ILE A 277 33.35 3.66 -11.43
C ILE A 277 34.33 3.57 -10.26
N SER A 278 34.09 2.67 -9.30
CA SER A 278 34.99 2.48 -8.15
C SER A 278 36.34 1.93 -8.63
N ALA A 279 37.39 2.75 -8.52
CA ALA A 279 38.75 2.37 -8.91
C ALA A 279 39.33 1.23 -8.07
N GLU A 280 38.82 1.05 -6.85
CA GLU A 280 39.20 -0.04 -5.92
C GLU A 280 38.54 -1.38 -6.29
N SER A 281 37.52 -1.36 -7.15
CA SER A 281 36.85 -2.60 -7.57
C SER A 281 37.81 -3.47 -8.40
N PRO A 282 37.95 -4.77 -8.10
CA PRO A 282 38.80 -5.67 -8.89
C PRO A 282 38.27 -5.84 -10.32
N PHE A 283 37.02 -5.46 -10.57
CA PHE A 283 36.40 -5.51 -11.89
C PHE A 283 36.50 -4.19 -12.67
N HIS A 284 37.12 -3.15 -12.10
CA HIS A 284 37.27 -1.86 -12.77
C HIS A 284 37.98 -1.98 -14.14
N GLU A 285 37.69 -1.08 -15.08
CA GLU A 285 38.23 -1.15 -16.44
C GLU A 285 39.77 -1.04 -16.50
N ASN A 286 40.38 -0.30 -15.57
CA ASN A 286 41.84 -0.21 -15.44
C ASN A 286 42.48 -1.55 -15.05
N THR A 287 41.73 -2.42 -14.39
CA THR A 287 42.23 -3.70 -13.87
C THR A 287 42.07 -4.83 -14.89
N ILE A 288 40.89 -4.97 -15.49
CA ILE A 288 40.55 -6.12 -16.35
C ILE A 288 40.24 -5.77 -17.80
N GLY A 289 40.41 -4.50 -18.17
CA GLY A 289 40.01 -3.93 -19.46
C GLY A 289 38.49 -3.76 -19.58
N LYS A 290 38.06 -2.98 -20.56
CA LYS A 290 36.63 -2.75 -20.82
C LYS A 290 35.94 -4.05 -21.30
N ARG A 291 34.98 -4.55 -20.51
CA ARG A 291 34.17 -5.74 -20.81
C ARG A 291 32.70 -5.36 -20.80
N THR A 292 32.15 -5.14 -22.00
CA THR A 292 30.76 -4.70 -22.17
C THR A 292 29.80 -5.88 -22.39
N LEU A 293 28.63 -5.82 -21.76
CA LEU A 293 27.43 -6.56 -22.12
C LEU A 293 26.41 -5.59 -22.74
N VAL A 294 25.82 -5.97 -23.87
CA VAL A 294 24.76 -5.20 -24.53
C VAL A 294 23.48 -6.01 -24.44
N ILE A 295 22.44 -5.41 -23.89
CA ILE A 295 21.12 -6.01 -23.72
C ILE A 295 20.16 -5.26 -24.62
N LYS A 296 19.45 -6.01 -25.46
CA LYS A 296 18.33 -5.52 -26.26
C LYS A 296 17.07 -6.17 -25.75
N ASP A 297 16.16 -5.37 -25.22
CA ASP A 297 14.93 -5.86 -24.60
C ASP A 297 13.76 -4.97 -25.03
N GLY A 298 12.90 -5.50 -25.89
CA GLY A 298 11.76 -4.75 -26.43
C GLY A 298 10.69 -4.39 -25.38
N SER A 299 10.76 -4.96 -24.18
CA SER A 299 9.82 -4.61 -23.09
C SER A 299 10.14 -3.24 -22.46
N LEU A 300 11.38 -2.75 -22.59
CA LEU A 300 11.82 -1.48 -22.02
C LEU A 300 11.36 -0.31 -22.91
N LYS A 301 10.54 0.58 -22.36
CA LYS A 301 9.92 1.70 -23.10
C LYS A 301 10.55 3.05 -22.80
N ASN A 302 11.29 3.19 -21.71
CA ASN A 302 11.94 4.45 -21.34
C ASN A 302 13.36 4.25 -20.78
N ASN A 303 14.09 5.36 -20.62
CA ASN A 303 15.47 5.34 -20.12
C ASN A 303 15.57 4.86 -18.68
N VAL A 304 14.56 5.09 -17.84
CA VAL A 304 14.55 4.68 -16.43
C VAL A 304 14.48 3.16 -16.31
N GLN A 305 13.68 2.50 -17.16
CA GLN A 305 13.66 1.03 -17.24
C GLN A 305 14.99 0.47 -17.77
N CYS A 306 15.58 1.12 -18.78
CA CYS A 306 16.90 0.73 -19.29
C CYS A 306 17.98 0.84 -18.21
N ASP A 307 17.90 1.90 -17.41
CA ASP A 307 18.81 2.19 -16.31
C ASP A 307 18.70 1.15 -15.18
N ALA A 308 17.48 0.84 -14.72
CA ALA A 308 17.22 -0.25 -13.77
C ALA A 308 17.75 -1.61 -14.29
N LYS A 309 17.48 -1.94 -15.56
CA LYS A 309 18.00 -3.16 -16.20
C LYS A 309 19.52 -3.18 -16.26
N ALA A 310 20.15 -2.08 -16.67
CA ALA A 310 21.60 -2.00 -16.79
C ALA A 310 22.30 -2.17 -15.44
N ARG A 311 21.79 -1.52 -14.38
CA ARG A 311 22.30 -1.68 -13.01
C ARG A 311 22.18 -3.11 -12.50
N TYR A 312 20.99 -3.70 -12.59
CA TYR A 312 20.74 -5.06 -12.11
C TYR A 312 21.63 -6.11 -12.80
N GLU A 313 21.81 -5.98 -14.11
CA GLU A 313 22.64 -6.92 -14.88
C GLU A 313 24.14 -6.69 -14.64
N LEU A 314 24.56 -5.44 -14.38
CA LEU A 314 25.93 -5.14 -13.98
C LEU A 314 26.23 -5.71 -12.58
N PHE A 315 25.28 -5.60 -11.66
CA PHE A 315 25.36 -6.20 -10.33
C PHE A 315 25.60 -7.70 -10.42
N LYS A 316 24.77 -8.44 -11.17
CA LYS A 316 24.97 -9.89 -11.40
C LYS A 316 26.31 -10.21 -12.04
N ALA A 317 26.70 -9.47 -13.08
CA ALA A 317 27.91 -9.73 -13.84
C ALA A 317 29.21 -9.38 -13.09
N SER A 318 29.14 -8.65 -11.97
CA SER A 318 30.30 -8.30 -11.15
C SER A 318 30.30 -9.05 -9.82
N THR A 319 29.16 -9.11 -9.14
CA THR A 319 29.09 -9.49 -7.73
C THR A 319 28.92 -11.01 -7.54
N PHE A 320 28.24 -11.68 -8.46
CA PHE A 320 27.94 -13.13 -8.37
C PHE A 320 29.09 -14.02 -8.84
N GLN A 321 30.29 -13.45 -8.97
CA GLN A 321 31.45 -14.15 -9.52
C GLN A 321 32.17 -14.98 -8.45
N GLU A 322 32.01 -14.61 -7.17
CA GLU A 322 32.54 -15.33 -6.01
C GLU A 322 31.36 -15.77 -5.14
N GLN A 323 31.17 -17.09 -5.03
CA GLN A 323 30.12 -17.73 -4.24
C GLN A 323 30.72 -18.42 -3.03
N LEU A 324 30.01 -18.35 -1.91
CA LEU A 324 30.40 -18.95 -0.64
C LEU A 324 29.26 -19.82 -0.12
N ASP A 325 29.54 -21.12 0.04
CA ASP A 325 28.68 -22.08 0.71
C ASP A 325 29.23 -22.33 2.13
N ILE A 326 28.39 -22.16 3.16
CA ILE A 326 28.72 -22.38 4.57
C ILE A 326 27.72 -23.37 5.19
N ASP A 327 28.22 -24.35 5.94
CA ASP A 327 27.40 -25.04 6.95
C ASP A 327 27.76 -24.49 8.33
N THR A 328 26.77 -24.10 9.13
CA THR A 328 26.96 -23.48 10.45
C THR A 328 25.96 -24.01 11.48
N LEU A 329 26.25 -23.81 12.77
CA LEU A 329 25.22 -23.93 13.79
C LEU A 329 24.14 -22.87 13.54
N PRO A 330 22.83 -23.21 13.58
CA PRO A 330 21.77 -22.30 13.16
C PRO A 330 21.77 -20.93 13.85
N ILE A 331 21.55 -19.87 13.07
CA ILE A 331 21.39 -18.48 13.53
C ILE A 331 19.99 -18.00 13.14
N TYR A 332 19.01 -18.21 14.02
CA TYR A 332 17.58 -18.20 13.66
C TYR A 332 17.00 -16.83 13.28
N TYR A 333 17.78 -15.76 13.37
CA TYR A 333 17.36 -14.44 12.93
C TYR A 333 17.98 -13.99 11.59
N LEU A 334 18.87 -14.79 11.00
CA LEU A 334 19.37 -14.51 9.65
C LEU A 334 18.25 -14.71 8.63
N ASP A 335 18.22 -13.84 7.63
CA ASP A 335 17.29 -13.89 6.50
C ASP A 335 18.05 -13.76 5.17
N ALA A 336 17.40 -14.18 4.07
CA ALA A 336 17.95 -13.94 2.74
C ALA A 336 17.98 -12.44 2.43
N ASN A 337 19.02 -12.04 1.69
CA ASN A 337 19.49 -10.68 1.39
C ASN A 337 20.24 -9.98 2.54
N ASN A 338 20.37 -10.58 3.73
CA ASN A 338 21.21 -10.01 4.79
C ASN A 338 22.71 -10.02 4.44
N ILE A 339 23.44 -9.05 4.99
CA ILE A 339 24.90 -8.96 4.88
C ILE A 339 25.54 -9.67 6.08
N ILE A 340 26.48 -10.57 5.81
CA ILE A 340 27.34 -11.22 6.80
C ILE A 340 28.81 -10.90 6.53
N GLU A 341 29.63 -10.97 7.57
CA GLU A 341 31.08 -10.89 7.46
C GLU A 341 31.71 -12.24 7.82
N VAL A 342 32.64 -12.72 7.01
CA VAL A 342 33.28 -14.03 7.19
C VAL A 342 34.79 -13.86 7.07
N VAL A 343 35.54 -14.38 8.05
CA VAL A 343 36.99 -14.49 7.92
C VAL A 343 37.31 -15.60 6.91
N ASN A 344 37.86 -15.23 5.76
CA ASN A 344 38.22 -16.20 4.74
C ASN A 344 39.34 -17.12 5.24
N HIS A 345 39.10 -18.44 5.20
CA HIS A 345 40.04 -19.41 5.75
C HIS A 345 41.36 -19.50 4.98
N ALA A 346 41.39 -19.07 3.72
CA ALA A 346 42.58 -19.05 2.87
C ALA A 346 43.34 -17.72 2.98
N THR A 347 42.67 -16.58 2.81
CA THR A 347 43.33 -15.25 2.81
C THR A 347 43.55 -14.69 4.21
N LYS A 348 42.78 -15.16 5.20
CA LYS A 348 42.71 -14.63 6.58
C LYS A 348 42.17 -13.21 6.66
N GLU A 349 41.57 -12.71 5.58
CA GLU A 349 40.92 -11.41 5.53
C GLU A 349 39.44 -11.53 5.90
N LEU A 350 38.90 -10.48 6.52
CA LEU A 350 37.48 -10.37 6.80
C LEU A 350 36.76 -9.83 5.57
N GLU A 351 35.85 -10.61 5.01
CA GLU A 351 35.17 -10.31 3.76
C GLU A 351 33.65 -10.26 3.96
N ARG A 352 32.95 -9.49 3.12
CA ARG A 352 31.49 -9.31 3.18
C ARG A 352 30.77 -10.15 2.13
N TYR A 353 29.69 -10.78 2.55
CA TYR A 353 28.85 -11.61 1.71
C TYR A 353 27.38 -11.28 1.92
N VAL A 354 26.58 -11.35 0.86
CA VAL A 354 25.11 -11.33 0.94
C VAL A 354 24.61 -12.76 0.93
N VAL A 355 23.66 -13.07 1.82
CA VAL A 355 23.02 -14.38 1.91
C VAL A 355 21.97 -14.51 0.81
N ASP A 356 22.17 -15.41 -0.16
CA ASP A 356 21.21 -15.69 -1.24
C ASP A 356 20.10 -16.64 -0.79
N SER A 357 20.48 -17.68 -0.06
CA SER A 357 19.54 -18.67 0.47
C SER A 357 20.03 -19.31 1.76
N ILE A 358 19.06 -19.80 2.53
CA ILE A 358 19.23 -20.43 3.83
C ILE A 358 18.44 -21.74 3.82
N GLY A 359 19.03 -22.83 4.30
CA GLY A 359 18.31 -24.05 4.67
C GLY A 359 18.51 -24.34 6.16
N ILE A 360 17.42 -24.46 6.92
CA ILE A 360 17.44 -24.69 8.36
C ILE A 360 16.72 -26.00 8.67
N GLY A 361 17.45 -27.00 9.14
CA GLY A 361 16.82 -28.17 9.76
C GLY A 361 16.35 -27.83 11.18
N LEU A 362 15.17 -28.32 11.57
CA LEU A 362 14.55 -28.03 12.87
C LEU A 362 14.88 -29.09 13.94
N GLY A 363 15.62 -30.13 13.58
CA GLY A 363 16.11 -31.13 14.52
C GLY A 363 17.23 -30.60 15.42
N VAL A 364 17.36 -31.22 16.60
CA VAL A 364 18.33 -30.79 17.64
C VAL A 364 19.81 -30.91 17.23
N SER A 365 20.11 -31.66 16.18
CA SER A 365 21.47 -31.86 15.65
C SER A 365 21.62 -31.32 14.23
N ASP A 366 20.59 -30.66 13.71
CA ASP A 366 20.61 -30.15 12.35
C ASP A 366 21.44 -28.88 12.26
N THR A 367 22.02 -28.66 11.08
CA THR A 367 22.80 -27.48 10.75
C THR A 367 21.99 -26.51 9.90
N MET A 368 22.53 -25.29 9.78
CA MET A 368 22.06 -24.30 8.83
C MET A 368 23.03 -24.23 7.65
N GLY A 369 22.52 -24.41 6.43
CA GLY A 369 23.26 -24.18 5.20
C GLY A 369 23.01 -22.77 4.69
N LEU A 370 24.07 -22.05 4.33
CA LEU A 370 24.03 -20.72 3.73
C LEU A 370 24.68 -20.78 2.34
N SER A 371 23.99 -20.27 1.33
CA SER A 371 24.60 -19.93 0.04
C SER A 371 24.66 -18.41 -0.05
N CYS A 372 25.82 -17.89 -0.38
CA CYS A 372 26.10 -16.47 -0.39
C CYS A 372 26.90 -16.05 -1.62
N HIS A 373 26.90 -14.75 -1.93
CA HIS A 373 27.82 -14.16 -2.89
C HIS A 373 28.57 -12.98 -2.27
N LYS A 374 29.81 -12.77 -2.72
CA LYS A 374 30.68 -11.73 -2.17
C LYS A 374 30.24 -10.34 -2.57
N VAL A 375 30.25 -9.40 -1.63
CA VAL A 375 29.88 -8.01 -1.90
C VAL A 375 31.06 -7.25 -2.45
N TYR A 376 30.86 -6.62 -3.60
CA TYR A 376 31.73 -5.57 -4.10
C TYR A 376 30.95 -4.26 -4.10
N TYR A 377 31.38 -3.29 -3.29
CA TYR A 377 30.81 -1.95 -3.30
C TYR A 377 31.21 -1.26 -4.60
N ASN A 378 30.40 -1.47 -5.63
CA ASN A 378 30.48 -0.72 -6.86
C ASN A 378 29.61 0.51 -6.65
N GLN A 379 30.22 1.68 -6.41
CA GLN A 379 29.48 2.93 -6.53
C GLN A 379 28.91 2.99 -7.94
N PHE A 380 27.60 3.16 -8.05
CA PHE A 380 26.91 3.45 -9.31
C PHE A 380 26.60 4.96 -9.33
N ASP A 381 26.32 5.52 -10.51
CA ASP A 381 25.78 6.88 -10.60
C ASP A 381 24.42 6.91 -9.86
N ASP A 382 24.41 7.39 -8.62
CA ASP A 382 23.19 7.53 -7.82
C ASP A 382 22.34 8.65 -8.41
N ILE A 383 21.26 8.28 -9.11
CA ILE A 383 20.17 9.19 -9.44
C ILE A 383 19.34 9.35 -8.15
N GLY A 384 19.36 10.58 -7.63
CA GLY A 384 19.08 10.94 -6.24
C GLY A 384 17.72 10.51 -5.68
N SER A 385 17.70 10.30 -4.35
CA SER A 385 16.49 9.96 -3.60
C SER A 385 15.67 11.21 -3.30
N SER A 386 14.64 11.47 -4.11
CA SER A 386 13.52 12.38 -3.82
C SER A 386 12.71 11.96 -2.58
N LEU A 387 12.89 10.72 -2.10
CA LEU A 387 12.22 10.12 -0.94
C LEU A 387 12.25 11.00 0.32
N GLY A 388 13.39 11.61 0.62
CA GLY A 388 13.51 12.45 1.82
C GLY A 388 12.68 13.73 1.78
N ASP A 389 12.31 14.22 0.59
CA ASP A 389 11.42 15.36 0.44
C ASP A 389 9.95 14.91 0.48
N PHE A 390 9.62 13.78 -0.13
CA PHE A 390 8.28 13.18 -0.02
C PHE A 390 7.90 12.82 1.42
N GLN A 391 8.84 12.31 2.22
CA GLN A 391 8.64 12.04 3.64
C GLN A 391 8.28 13.31 4.43
N LYS A 392 8.92 14.44 4.11
CA LYS A 392 8.59 15.73 4.75
C LYS A 392 7.20 16.21 4.35
N SER A 393 6.83 16.11 3.07
CA SER A 393 5.48 16.49 2.61
C SER A 393 4.42 15.60 3.28
N ALA A 394 4.65 14.29 3.36
CA ALA A 394 3.76 13.37 4.06
C ALA A 394 3.63 13.68 5.56
N ASP A 395 4.72 13.99 6.25
CA ASP A 395 4.67 14.34 7.69
C ASP A 395 3.83 15.60 7.96
N ILE A 396 3.84 16.59 7.05
CA ILE A 396 2.98 17.78 7.15
C ILE A 396 1.49 17.38 7.08
N ILE A 397 1.13 16.49 6.15
CA ILE A 397 -0.24 16.02 5.98
C ILE A 397 -0.67 15.16 7.18
N ILE A 398 0.21 14.29 7.67
CA ILE A 398 -0.03 13.47 8.87
C ILE A 398 -0.27 14.36 10.08
N ASP A 399 0.50 15.44 10.25
CA ASP A 399 0.28 16.43 11.30
C ASP A 399 -1.07 17.14 11.14
N GLY A 400 -1.42 17.55 9.92
CA GLY A 400 -2.72 18.13 9.60
C GLY A 400 -3.89 17.23 9.99
N ILE A 401 -3.83 15.96 9.61
CA ILE A 401 -4.83 14.96 9.95
C ILE A 401 -4.88 14.73 11.46
N THR A 402 -3.73 14.49 12.10
CA THR A 402 -3.63 14.03 13.49
C THR A 402 -3.89 15.13 14.51
N ASN A 403 -3.47 16.36 14.20
CA ASN A 403 -3.38 17.44 15.18
C ASN A 403 -4.22 18.68 14.84
N LYS A 404 -4.58 18.88 13.56
CA LYS A 404 -5.34 20.05 13.09
C LYS A 404 -6.76 19.72 12.63
N GLY A 405 -7.13 18.44 12.70
CA GLY A 405 -8.50 17.99 12.50
C GLY A 405 -8.95 17.94 11.05
N TRP A 406 -8.02 17.79 10.09
CA TRP A 406 -8.35 17.76 8.65
C TRP A 406 -9.34 16.65 8.27
N LEU A 407 -9.44 15.57 9.05
CA LEU A 407 -10.50 14.55 8.89
C LEU A 407 -11.56 14.61 9.99
N SER A 408 -11.15 14.74 11.25
CA SER A 408 -12.06 14.64 12.40
C SER A 408 -13.11 15.76 12.47
N LEU A 409 -12.80 16.97 11.99
CA LEU A 409 -13.79 18.06 11.92
C LEU A 409 -14.83 17.82 10.83
N SER A 410 -14.44 17.22 9.70
CA SER A 410 -15.39 16.80 8.67
C SER A 410 -16.34 15.73 9.19
N GLU A 411 -15.86 14.75 9.96
CA GLU A 411 -16.74 13.74 10.59
C GLU A 411 -17.80 14.35 11.51
N ILE A 412 -17.42 15.33 12.33
CA ILE A 412 -18.39 16.04 13.19
C ILE A 412 -19.48 16.67 12.34
N ARG A 413 -19.09 17.36 11.26
CA ARG A 413 -20.02 18.04 10.36
C ARG A 413 -20.91 17.04 9.60
N VAL A 414 -20.34 15.97 9.06
CA VAL A 414 -21.10 14.90 8.39
C VAL A 414 -22.11 14.26 9.34
N LYS A 415 -21.71 13.97 10.58
CA LYS A 415 -22.65 13.47 11.60
C LYS A 415 -23.73 14.49 11.93
N GLU A 416 -23.37 15.76 12.05
CA GLU A 416 -24.29 16.85 12.38
C GLU A 416 -25.31 17.13 11.28
N TYR A 417 -24.99 16.96 10.00
CA TYR A 417 -25.89 17.36 8.91
C TYR A 417 -26.41 16.20 8.05
N LEU A 418 -25.64 15.12 7.93
CA LEU A 418 -26.03 13.91 7.19
C LEU A 418 -26.49 12.78 8.11
N GLY A 419 -26.13 12.82 9.40
CA GLY A 419 -26.49 11.77 10.36
C GLY A 419 -25.76 10.45 10.10
N LEU A 420 -24.63 10.53 9.39
CA LEU A 420 -23.75 9.41 9.10
C LEU A 420 -22.50 9.51 9.97
N GLU A 421 -21.98 8.36 10.40
CA GLU A 421 -20.74 8.26 11.17
C GLU A 421 -20.05 6.94 10.86
N GLY A 422 -18.72 6.91 11.02
CA GLY A 422 -17.94 5.68 10.98
C GLY A 422 -18.20 4.79 12.20
N ASP A 423 -17.91 3.49 12.08
CA ASP A 423 -18.12 2.48 13.12
C ASP A 423 -16.82 2.01 13.81
N GLY A 424 -15.71 2.70 13.58
CA GLY A 424 -14.37 2.33 14.07
C GLY A 424 -13.57 1.46 13.11
N SER A 425 -14.09 1.21 11.90
CA SER A 425 -13.37 0.48 10.84
C SER A 425 -12.06 1.16 10.44
N LYS A 426 -11.17 0.39 9.80
CA LYS A 426 -9.84 0.84 9.41
C LYS A 426 -9.88 1.78 8.21
N LEU A 427 -9.20 2.92 8.31
CA LEU A 427 -8.93 3.81 7.17
C LEU A 427 -7.42 3.93 6.98
N ILE A 428 -6.91 3.45 5.85
CA ILE A 428 -5.49 3.51 5.53
C ILE A 428 -5.22 4.77 4.69
N VAL A 429 -4.48 5.72 5.25
CA VAL A 429 -4.00 6.90 4.50
C VAL A 429 -2.71 6.51 3.80
N LYS A 430 -2.71 6.56 2.47
CA LYS A 430 -1.56 6.25 1.61
C LYS A 430 -1.21 7.45 0.74
N PHE A 431 0.05 7.52 0.35
CA PHE A 431 0.58 8.63 -0.43
C PHE A 431 1.02 8.18 -1.81
N GLU A 432 0.80 9.05 -2.78
CA GLU A 432 1.36 8.94 -4.12
C GLU A 432 1.98 10.27 -4.54
N TYR A 433 2.68 10.28 -5.67
CA TYR A 433 3.17 11.52 -6.26
C TYR A 433 2.89 11.51 -7.75
N GLN A 434 1.95 12.34 -8.16
CA GLN A 434 1.63 12.59 -9.55
C GLN A 434 2.06 14.02 -9.96
N GLY A 435 1.51 14.50 -11.07
CA GLY A 435 1.76 15.89 -11.50
C GLY A 435 0.78 16.84 -10.82
N LEU A 436 1.20 18.09 -10.60
CA LEU A 436 0.36 19.15 -10.06
C LEU A 436 -0.96 19.31 -10.83
N HIS A 437 -2.02 19.65 -10.10
CA HIS A 437 -3.35 20.01 -10.61
C HIS A 437 -4.13 18.81 -11.20
N GLY A 438 -3.95 17.64 -10.60
CA GLY A 438 -4.62 16.39 -10.94
C GLY A 438 -5.72 16.00 -9.94
N THR A 439 -5.80 14.70 -9.62
CA THR A 439 -6.64 14.21 -8.52
C THR A 439 -5.86 14.37 -7.23
N THR A 440 -6.20 15.38 -6.44
CA THR A 440 -5.46 15.75 -5.23
C THR A 440 -5.56 14.72 -4.10
N ALA A 441 -6.74 14.15 -3.90
CA ALA A 441 -6.96 13.04 -2.99
C ALA A 441 -8.19 12.23 -3.44
N TYR A 442 -8.29 10.98 -3.02
CA TYR A 442 -9.48 10.15 -3.27
C TYR A 442 -9.64 9.01 -2.27
N VAL A 443 -10.89 8.63 -1.97
CA VAL A 443 -11.21 7.44 -1.18
C VAL A 443 -11.54 6.24 -2.05
N THR A 444 -11.01 5.08 -1.69
CA THR A 444 -11.36 3.77 -2.27
C THR A 444 -11.93 2.84 -1.20
N GLY A 445 -13.12 2.30 -1.45
CA GLY A 445 -13.71 1.21 -0.68
C GLY A 445 -13.66 -0.13 -1.43
N PHE A 446 -13.69 -1.24 -0.70
CA PHE A 446 -13.60 -2.59 -1.27
C PHE A 446 -14.84 -3.42 -0.91
N ILE A 447 -15.45 -4.10 -1.89
CA ILE A 447 -16.69 -4.86 -1.67
C ILE A 447 -16.39 -6.04 -0.75
N GLY A 448 -17.17 -6.17 0.33
CA GLY A 448 -17.01 -7.24 1.32
C GLY A 448 -16.05 -6.89 2.46
N GLU A 449 -15.35 -5.76 2.37
CA GLU A 449 -14.41 -5.29 3.38
C GLU A 449 -14.95 -4.03 4.08
N THR A 450 -14.55 -3.85 5.34
CA THR A 450 -14.81 -2.62 6.08
C THR A 450 -13.62 -1.66 6.06
N THR A 451 -12.42 -2.16 5.71
CA THR A 451 -11.22 -1.37 5.49
C THR A 451 -11.35 -0.56 4.20
N GLN A 452 -10.88 0.69 4.25
CA GLN A 452 -10.85 1.59 3.10
C GLN A 452 -9.51 2.31 3.02
N THR A 453 -9.22 2.93 1.88
CA THR A 453 -8.04 3.80 1.73
C THR A 453 -8.39 5.22 1.36
N LEU A 454 -7.69 6.18 1.95
CA LEU A 454 -7.59 7.56 1.50
C LEU A 454 -6.22 7.73 0.83
N THR A 455 -6.20 7.95 -0.49
CA THR A 455 -4.98 8.27 -1.22
C THR A 455 -4.81 9.78 -1.28
N VAL A 456 -3.60 10.26 -1.01
CA VAL A 456 -3.25 11.69 -1.08
C VAL A 456 -2.08 11.87 -2.03
N ASP A 457 -2.24 12.72 -3.05
CA ASP A 457 -1.17 13.08 -3.97
C ASP A 457 -0.29 14.17 -3.34
N LEU A 458 0.94 13.81 -2.98
CA LEU A 458 1.89 14.71 -2.34
C LEU A 458 2.19 15.96 -3.18
N ALA A 459 2.11 15.88 -4.50
CA ALA A 459 2.40 17.02 -5.37
C ALA A 459 1.45 18.21 -5.10
N ASP A 460 0.17 17.92 -4.86
CA ASP A 460 -0.86 18.95 -4.64
C ASP A 460 -0.88 19.49 -3.19
N PHE A 461 -0.13 18.86 -2.29
CA PHE A 461 0.06 19.27 -0.89
C PHE A 461 1.51 19.76 -0.64
N ASP A 462 2.20 20.24 -1.66
CA ASP A 462 3.49 20.89 -1.46
C ASP A 462 3.30 22.31 -0.90
N ASN A 463 4.21 22.73 -0.02
CA ASN A 463 4.25 24.06 0.61
C ASN A 463 3.06 24.43 1.51
N VAL A 464 2.33 23.46 2.05
CA VAL A 464 1.19 23.73 2.93
C VAL A 464 1.59 24.45 4.23
N GLN A 465 0.81 25.46 4.62
CA GLN A 465 1.03 26.26 5.83
C GLN A 465 -0.30 26.51 6.58
N GLY A 466 -0.18 26.97 7.82
CA GLY A 466 -1.36 27.28 8.66
C GLY A 466 -2.07 26.04 9.19
N ASP A 467 -3.20 26.28 9.87
CA ASP A 467 -3.97 25.21 10.51
C ASP A 467 -4.92 24.52 9.53
N ASN A 468 -5.44 25.26 8.55
CA ASN A 468 -6.30 24.80 7.45
C ASN A 468 -5.54 24.11 6.31
N GLY A 469 -4.22 24.27 6.27
CA GLY A 469 -3.39 23.75 5.18
C GLY A 469 -3.56 24.54 3.89
N ASP A 470 -3.24 25.83 3.95
CA ASP A 470 -3.12 26.70 2.79
C ASP A 470 -1.85 26.38 1.99
N SER A 471 -2.03 25.95 0.74
CA SER A 471 -0.95 25.69 -0.23
C SER A 471 -0.63 26.92 -1.11
N GLY A 472 -1.37 28.01 -0.97
CA GLY A 472 -1.29 29.19 -1.84
C GLY A 472 -2.08 29.08 -3.15
N ASN A 473 -2.75 27.95 -3.40
CA ASN A 473 -3.54 27.71 -4.61
C ASN A 473 -4.96 28.30 -4.56
N GLY A 474 -5.32 28.96 -3.44
CA GLY A 474 -6.62 29.57 -3.21
C GLY A 474 -7.40 28.83 -2.13
N LYS A 475 -8.38 29.52 -1.53
CA LYS A 475 -9.10 29.03 -0.35
C LYS A 475 -9.98 27.79 -0.58
N SER A 476 -10.33 27.49 -1.83
CA SER A 476 -11.02 26.25 -2.20
C SER A 476 -10.12 25.01 -2.05
N GLU A 477 -8.81 25.21 -2.15
CA GLU A 477 -7.79 24.17 -2.13
C GLU A 477 -7.12 24.04 -0.76
N TYR A 478 -7.77 24.55 0.30
CA TYR A 478 -7.30 24.28 1.67
C TYR A 478 -7.35 22.78 1.94
N SER A 479 -6.27 22.27 2.50
CA SER A 479 -6.06 20.83 2.67
C SER A 479 -7.14 20.19 3.55
N ASP A 480 -7.60 20.89 4.57
CA ASP A 480 -8.72 20.45 5.40
C ASP A 480 -10.04 20.37 4.63
N ARG A 481 -10.27 21.25 3.65
CA ARG A 481 -11.43 21.21 2.75
C ARG A 481 -11.35 20.06 1.77
N VAL A 482 -10.20 19.87 1.13
CA VAL A 482 -9.98 18.77 0.19
C VAL A 482 -10.10 17.42 0.89
N LEU A 483 -9.44 17.23 2.03
CA LEU A 483 -9.58 15.98 2.79
C LEU A 483 -10.95 15.86 3.45
N GLY A 484 -11.59 16.99 3.79
CA GLY A 484 -12.94 17.03 4.30
C GLY A 484 -13.97 16.54 3.29
N HIS A 485 -13.82 16.87 2.00
CA HIS A 485 -14.58 16.31 0.88
C HIS A 485 -14.44 14.79 0.82
N GLU A 486 -13.20 14.31 0.81
CA GLU A 486 -12.90 12.88 0.76
C GLU A 486 -13.43 12.12 1.97
N MET A 487 -13.43 12.74 3.15
CA MET A 487 -13.97 12.13 4.35
C MET A 487 -15.49 11.86 4.25
N VAL A 488 -16.24 12.64 3.47
CA VAL A 488 -17.65 12.36 3.18
C VAL A 488 -17.79 11.02 2.48
N HIS A 489 -16.95 10.74 1.49
CA HIS A 489 -16.93 9.47 0.76
C HIS A 489 -16.56 8.29 1.67
N ALA A 490 -15.54 8.44 2.52
CA ALA A 490 -15.15 7.41 3.49
C ALA A 490 -16.29 7.04 4.45
N ILE A 491 -16.97 8.05 5.00
CA ILE A 491 -18.12 7.86 5.89
C ILE A 491 -19.29 7.24 5.12
N MET A 492 -19.57 7.68 3.89
CA MET A 492 -20.65 7.11 3.08
C MET A 492 -20.43 5.63 2.79
N ASN A 493 -19.22 5.25 2.36
CA ASN A 493 -18.82 3.85 2.13
C ASN A 493 -19.04 2.98 3.36
N ASN A 494 -18.63 3.45 4.54
CA ASN A 494 -18.80 2.71 5.79
C ASN A 494 -20.26 2.66 6.25
N SER A 495 -20.91 3.83 6.32
CA SER A 495 -22.18 4.02 7.03
C SER A 495 -23.40 3.62 6.19
N LEU A 496 -23.29 3.65 4.85
CA LEU A 496 -24.34 3.19 3.93
C LEU A 496 -24.05 1.79 3.36
N GLY A 497 -22.79 1.36 3.35
CA GLY A 497 -22.31 0.12 2.74
C GLY A 497 -22.02 0.28 1.24
N LEU A 498 -20.87 -0.26 0.81
CA LEU A 498 -20.32 -0.02 -0.53
C LEU A 498 -21.25 -0.46 -1.67
N SER A 499 -22.02 -1.53 -1.51
CA SER A 499 -22.99 -1.98 -2.52
C SER A 499 -24.03 -0.91 -2.87
N LYS A 500 -24.41 -0.07 -1.89
CA LYS A 500 -25.32 1.06 -2.14
C LYS A 500 -24.58 2.23 -2.77
N ILE A 501 -23.35 2.52 -2.32
CA ILE A 501 -22.54 3.61 -2.88
C ILE A 501 -22.28 3.41 -4.36
N VAL A 502 -21.96 2.18 -4.78
CA VAL A 502 -21.76 1.85 -6.20
C VAL A 502 -23.02 2.10 -7.03
N ALA A 503 -24.21 1.97 -6.44
CA ALA A 503 -25.48 2.22 -7.11
C ALA A 503 -25.94 3.69 -7.06
N LEU A 504 -25.34 4.52 -6.20
CA LEU A 504 -25.66 5.95 -6.13
C LEU A 504 -25.07 6.68 -7.34
N PRO A 505 -25.81 7.64 -7.92
CA PRO A 505 -25.30 8.41 -9.05
C PRO A 505 -24.15 9.33 -8.60
N GLU A 506 -23.13 9.45 -9.45
CA GLU A 506 -21.92 10.25 -9.17
C GLU A 506 -22.23 11.70 -8.80
N TRP A 507 -23.19 12.33 -9.50
CA TRP A 507 -23.60 13.71 -9.21
C TRP A 507 -24.07 13.89 -7.76
N PHE A 508 -24.63 12.85 -7.14
CA PHE A 508 -25.08 12.91 -5.75
C PHE A 508 -23.92 12.70 -4.80
N LYS A 509 -23.04 11.72 -5.08
CA LYS A 509 -21.85 11.43 -4.26
C LYS A 509 -20.93 12.66 -4.20
N GLU A 510 -20.58 13.23 -5.34
CA GLU A 510 -19.76 14.43 -5.38
C GLU A 510 -20.52 15.67 -4.90
N GLY A 511 -21.78 15.84 -5.31
CA GLY A 511 -22.58 17.00 -4.92
C GLY A 511 -22.82 17.10 -3.41
N ILE A 512 -22.96 15.98 -2.69
CA ILE A 512 -23.09 16.01 -1.24
C ILE A 512 -21.74 16.27 -0.56
N ALA A 513 -20.63 15.75 -1.09
CA ALA A 513 -19.30 16.01 -0.57
C ALA A 513 -18.94 17.51 -0.69
N GLU A 514 -19.20 18.09 -1.86
CA GLU A 514 -19.07 19.54 -2.12
C GLU A 514 -19.97 20.38 -1.20
N LEU A 515 -21.19 19.90 -0.90
CA LEU A 515 -22.10 20.61 0.00
C LEU A 515 -21.59 20.64 1.45
N ILE A 516 -20.84 19.64 1.92
CA ILE A 516 -20.38 19.58 3.32
C ILE A 516 -19.41 20.73 3.61
N HIS A 517 -18.43 20.95 2.75
CA HIS A 517 -17.44 22.00 2.91
C HIS A 517 -17.75 23.29 2.14
N GLY A 518 -18.79 23.28 1.30
CA GLY A 518 -19.18 24.40 0.44
C GLY A 518 -18.31 24.50 -0.81
N ALA A 519 -18.92 24.75 -1.95
CA ALA A 519 -18.26 24.76 -3.25
C ALA A 519 -18.56 26.04 -4.05
N ASP A 520 -18.92 27.12 -3.37
CA ASP A 520 -19.26 28.39 -4.02
C ASP A 520 -18.08 28.94 -4.83
N GLU A 521 -16.84 28.75 -4.40
CA GLU A 521 -15.65 29.12 -5.17
C GLU A 521 -15.58 28.39 -6.53
N ARG A 522 -15.80 27.07 -6.53
CA ARG A 522 -15.81 26.24 -7.75
C ARG A 522 -16.99 26.60 -8.64
N PHE A 523 -18.19 26.73 -8.06
CA PHE A 523 -19.40 27.10 -8.78
C PHE A 523 -19.26 28.48 -9.43
N LYS A 524 -18.67 29.46 -8.72
CA LYS A 524 -18.34 30.79 -9.23
C LYS A 524 -17.44 30.73 -10.46
N ILE A 525 -16.43 29.86 -10.47
CA ILE A 525 -15.56 29.67 -11.64
C ILE A 525 -16.38 29.16 -12.84
N SER A 526 -17.27 28.19 -12.64
CA SER A 526 -18.13 27.65 -13.71
C SER A 526 -19.09 28.67 -14.32
N ILE A 527 -19.58 29.64 -13.54
CA ILE A 527 -20.63 30.58 -13.99
C ILE A 527 -20.15 31.97 -14.40
N THR A 528 -18.85 32.28 -14.25
CA THR A 528 -18.32 33.62 -14.54
C THR A 528 -17.53 33.67 -15.85
N VAL A 529 -17.56 34.83 -16.49
CA VAL A 529 -16.67 35.19 -17.60
C VAL A 529 -16.11 36.57 -17.25
N ASP A 530 -14.78 36.73 -17.32
CA ASP A 530 -14.09 37.97 -16.91
C ASP A 530 -14.50 38.47 -15.51
N LYS A 531 -14.69 37.53 -14.57
CA LYS A 531 -15.15 37.79 -13.19
C LYS A 531 -16.54 38.43 -13.09
N VAL A 532 -17.39 38.26 -14.09
CA VAL A 532 -18.80 38.69 -14.07
C VAL A 532 -19.69 37.46 -14.26
N VAL A 533 -20.77 37.37 -13.48
CA VAL A 533 -21.74 36.27 -13.59
C VAL A 533 -22.39 36.30 -14.96
N ASN A 534 -22.40 35.16 -15.63
CA ASN A 534 -22.94 34.99 -16.97
C ASN A 534 -24.18 34.08 -16.94
N ASP A 535 -25.33 34.62 -17.36
CA ASP A 535 -26.60 33.90 -17.34
C ASP A 535 -26.62 32.67 -18.26
N GLU A 536 -25.93 32.71 -19.40
CA GLU A 536 -25.83 31.56 -20.30
C GLU A 536 -24.99 30.43 -19.68
N LYS A 537 -23.94 30.77 -18.93
CA LYS A 537 -23.19 29.78 -18.15
C LYS A 537 -24.03 29.14 -17.06
N ILE A 538 -24.82 29.92 -16.31
CA ILE A 538 -25.76 29.36 -15.32
C ILE A 538 -26.74 28.40 -16.00
N LYS A 539 -27.34 28.79 -17.13
CA LYS A 539 -28.24 27.91 -17.90
C LYS A 539 -27.53 26.64 -18.37
N GLY A 540 -26.26 26.74 -18.76
CA GLY A 540 -25.41 25.60 -19.11
C GLY A 540 -25.29 24.61 -17.96
N ILE A 541 -24.95 25.08 -16.74
CA ILE A 541 -24.86 24.23 -15.54
C ILE A 541 -26.23 23.63 -15.19
N VAL A 542 -27.32 24.38 -15.29
CA VAL A 542 -28.69 23.85 -15.06
C VAL A 542 -29.05 22.76 -16.07
N SER A 543 -28.67 22.94 -17.34
CA SER A 543 -28.85 21.91 -18.38
C SER A 543 -28.05 20.66 -18.03
N ARG A 544 -26.77 20.84 -17.67
CA ARG A 544 -25.89 19.73 -17.30
C ARG A 544 -26.40 18.96 -16.09
N ALA A 545 -26.81 19.66 -15.04
CA ALA A 545 -27.45 19.06 -13.87
C ALA A 545 -28.72 18.27 -14.23
N THR A 546 -29.56 18.81 -15.12
CA THR A 546 -30.76 18.11 -15.61
C THR A 546 -30.41 16.83 -16.37
N GLU A 547 -29.35 16.85 -17.17
CA GLU A 547 -28.85 15.68 -17.90
C GLU A 547 -28.30 14.61 -16.94
N LEU A 548 -27.51 14.99 -15.94
CA LEU A 548 -26.96 14.07 -14.94
C LEU A 548 -28.08 13.35 -14.16
N MET A 549 -29.13 14.07 -13.75
CA MET A 549 -30.31 13.45 -13.12
C MET A 549 -31.11 12.52 -14.06
N LYS A 550 -30.88 12.62 -15.38
CA LYS A 550 -31.45 11.74 -16.42
C LYS A 550 -30.47 10.67 -16.91
N ASN A 551 -29.46 10.34 -16.11
CA ASN A 551 -28.45 9.31 -16.35
C ASN A 551 -27.40 9.66 -17.40
N ALA A 552 -27.10 10.94 -17.63
CA ALA A 552 -25.88 11.29 -18.35
C ALA A 552 -24.63 10.88 -17.56
N ILE A 553 -23.57 10.50 -18.27
CA ILE A 553 -22.28 10.13 -17.67
C ILE A 553 -21.69 11.34 -16.96
N PHE A 554 -21.25 11.15 -15.71
CA PHE A 554 -20.40 12.10 -14.99
C PHE A 554 -18.96 11.94 -15.49
N LYS A 555 -18.38 13.04 -15.97
CA LYS A 555 -17.07 13.10 -16.63
C LYS A 555 -15.95 13.56 -15.70
N SER A 556 -16.28 13.89 -14.45
CA SER A 556 -15.34 14.45 -13.47
C SER A 556 -14.71 15.77 -13.91
N GLU A 557 -15.47 16.57 -14.64
CA GLU A 557 -15.11 17.95 -15.01
C GLU A 557 -15.67 18.94 -13.97
N SER A 558 -15.05 20.11 -13.82
CA SER A 558 -15.49 21.14 -12.85
C SER A 558 -17.00 21.48 -12.96
N ASP A 559 -17.54 21.53 -14.18
CA ASP A 559 -18.97 21.79 -14.42
C ASP A 559 -19.88 20.64 -13.93
N ASP A 560 -19.37 19.41 -13.83
CA ASP A 560 -20.12 18.27 -13.28
C ASP A 560 -20.22 18.34 -11.77
N TYR A 561 -19.13 18.70 -11.09
CA TYR A 561 -19.12 18.98 -9.64
C TYR A 561 -20.03 20.17 -9.31
N SER A 562 -19.90 21.28 -10.05
CA SER A 562 -20.78 22.45 -9.95
C SER A 562 -22.26 22.09 -10.17
N ALA A 563 -22.56 21.21 -11.12
CA ALA A 563 -23.91 20.72 -11.37
C ALA A 563 -24.42 19.84 -10.22
N GLY A 564 -23.61 18.91 -9.71
CA GLY A 564 -23.93 18.08 -8.54
C GLY A 564 -24.24 18.91 -7.29
N TYR A 565 -23.35 19.85 -6.98
CA TYR A 565 -23.51 20.80 -5.87
C TYR A 565 -24.81 21.60 -5.98
N LEU A 566 -25.13 22.13 -7.17
CA LEU A 566 -26.38 22.84 -7.41
C LEU A 566 -27.62 21.96 -7.22
N ILE A 567 -27.59 20.69 -7.66
CA ILE A 567 -28.70 19.75 -7.47
C ILE A 567 -28.94 19.54 -5.97
N VAL A 568 -27.89 19.29 -5.19
CA VAL A 568 -28.03 19.00 -3.75
C VAL A 568 -28.45 20.24 -2.96
N LYS A 569 -27.95 21.45 -3.27
CA LYS A 569 -28.48 22.70 -2.68
C LYS A 569 -29.96 22.91 -2.98
N TYR A 570 -30.36 22.72 -4.24
CA TYR A 570 -31.77 22.84 -4.61
C TYR A 570 -32.61 21.80 -3.85
N LEU A 571 -32.12 20.58 -3.68
CA LEU A 571 -32.77 19.55 -2.86
C LEU A 571 -32.88 19.98 -1.39
N ASN A 572 -31.79 20.53 -0.80
CA ASN A 572 -31.74 20.98 0.59
C ASN A 572 -32.77 22.07 0.90
N HIS A 573 -33.08 22.91 -0.08
CA HIS A 573 -34.10 23.97 0.02
C HIS A 573 -35.53 23.52 -0.27
N ASN A 574 -35.77 22.23 -0.54
CA ASN A 574 -37.08 21.70 -0.91
C ASN A 574 -37.50 20.48 -0.07
N PHE A 575 -37.00 20.35 1.15
CA PHE A 575 -37.49 19.35 2.11
C PHE A 575 -38.94 19.62 2.57
N LYS A 576 -39.68 18.56 2.89
CA LYS A 576 -40.97 18.68 3.60
C LYS A 576 -40.73 19.34 4.97
N ALA A 577 -41.74 20.00 5.51
CA ALA A 577 -41.65 20.56 6.86
C ALA A 577 -41.24 19.48 7.89
N GLY A 578 -40.20 19.76 8.66
CA GLY A 578 -39.64 18.83 9.66
C GLY A 578 -38.74 17.73 9.10
N LYS A 579 -38.44 17.74 7.79
CA LYS A 579 -37.46 16.85 7.16
C LYS A 579 -36.15 17.57 6.86
N SER A 580 -35.08 16.81 6.79
CA SER A 580 -33.72 17.30 6.60
C SER A 580 -32.89 16.34 5.74
N MET A 581 -31.65 16.75 5.43
CA MET A 581 -30.69 15.88 4.76
C MET A 581 -30.40 14.60 5.58
N LYS A 582 -30.49 14.64 6.91
CA LYS A 582 -30.41 13.43 7.75
C LYS A 582 -31.49 12.42 7.43
N ASP A 583 -32.75 12.87 7.28
CA ASP A 583 -33.85 11.97 6.93
C ASP A 583 -33.67 11.39 5.52
N PHE A 584 -33.13 12.19 4.60
CA PHE A 584 -32.80 11.76 3.24
C PHE A 584 -31.76 10.63 3.25
N MET A 585 -30.64 10.85 3.94
CA MET A 585 -29.58 9.85 4.08
C MET A 585 -30.03 8.62 4.86
N TRP A 586 -30.87 8.81 5.89
CA TRP A 586 -31.48 7.70 6.63
C TRP A 586 -32.35 6.83 5.73
N THR A 587 -33.08 7.42 4.78
CA THR A 587 -33.90 6.66 3.82
C THR A 587 -33.02 5.77 2.93
N ILE A 588 -31.88 6.29 2.46
CA ILE A 588 -30.90 5.51 1.69
C ILE A 588 -30.29 4.40 2.57
N LYS A 589 -29.90 4.74 3.79
CA LYS A 589 -29.32 3.80 4.76
C LYS A 589 -30.25 2.63 5.08
N GLN A 590 -31.55 2.90 5.23
CA GLN A 590 -32.56 1.89 5.54
C GLN A 590 -33.13 1.16 4.31
N ALA A 591 -32.77 1.57 3.09
CA ALA A 591 -33.25 0.92 1.87
C ALA A 591 -32.88 -0.57 1.89
N PRO A 592 -33.83 -1.49 1.61
CA PRO A 592 -33.60 -2.93 1.70
C PRO A 592 -32.72 -3.48 0.57
N ASN A 593 -32.57 -2.72 -0.51
CA ASN A 593 -31.72 -3.04 -1.66
C ASN A 593 -31.19 -1.75 -2.29
N ALA A 594 -30.27 -1.88 -3.24
CA ALA A 594 -29.60 -0.75 -3.89
C ALA A 594 -30.39 -0.14 -5.08
N ASN A 595 -31.69 -0.45 -5.23
CA ASN A 595 -32.50 0.09 -6.32
C ASN A 595 -33.17 1.40 -5.91
N ASN A 596 -33.30 2.32 -6.87
CA ASN A 596 -34.10 3.55 -6.75
C ASN A 596 -33.79 4.40 -5.50
N LEU A 597 -32.57 4.32 -4.97
CA LEU A 597 -32.17 4.92 -3.69
C LEU A 597 -32.50 6.42 -3.62
N ILE A 598 -32.11 7.18 -4.65
CA ILE A 598 -32.36 8.63 -4.72
C ILE A 598 -33.83 8.92 -4.97
N GLN A 599 -34.48 8.16 -5.85
CA GLN A 599 -35.88 8.36 -6.22
C GLN A 599 -36.78 8.21 -4.99
N ASP A 600 -36.57 7.14 -4.22
CA ASP A 600 -37.34 6.85 -3.01
C ASP A 600 -37.06 7.89 -1.91
N ALA A 601 -35.79 8.30 -1.75
CA ALA A 601 -35.41 9.34 -0.79
C ALA A 601 -36.01 10.71 -1.13
N VAL A 602 -36.08 11.07 -2.43
CA VAL A 602 -36.74 12.30 -2.90
C VAL A 602 -38.22 12.28 -2.54
N VAL A 603 -38.95 11.21 -2.88
CA VAL A 603 -40.40 11.11 -2.61
C VAL A 603 -40.69 11.09 -1.11
N ALA A 604 -39.86 10.41 -0.33
CA ALA A 604 -40.05 10.31 1.12
C ALA A 604 -39.86 11.65 1.82
N ASN A 605 -38.85 12.44 1.43
CA ASN A 605 -38.36 13.55 2.26
C ASN A 605 -38.59 14.94 1.67
N THR A 606 -38.74 15.09 0.35
CA THR A 606 -38.88 16.39 -0.31
C THR A 606 -40.33 16.75 -0.65
N VAL A 607 -40.61 18.01 -0.98
CA VAL A 607 -41.96 18.45 -1.37
C VAL A 607 -42.48 17.82 -2.67
N PHE A 608 -41.64 17.08 -3.41
CA PHE A 608 -41.97 16.51 -4.71
C PHE A 608 -42.66 15.14 -4.59
N ALA A 609 -43.70 14.93 -5.40
CA ALA A 609 -44.48 13.69 -5.40
C ALA A 609 -43.81 12.53 -6.15
N SER A 610 -42.83 12.81 -7.01
CA SER A 610 -42.04 11.84 -7.76
C SER A 610 -40.65 12.39 -8.08
N TYR A 611 -39.72 11.53 -8.48
CA TYR A 611 -38.41 11.95 -8.96
C TYR A 611 -38.51 12.80 -10.23
N ASP A 612 -39.38 12.44 -11.18
CA ASP A 612 -39.60 13.25 -12.39
C ASP A 612 -40.18 14.64 -12.08
N ALA A 613 -41.02 14.76 -11.05
CA ALA A 613 -41.54 16.04 -10.59
C ALA A 613 -40.41 16.90 -10.00
N PHE A 614 -39.48 16.29 -9.27
CA PHE A 614 -38.26 16.96 -8.79
C PHE A 614 -37.40 17.45 -9.96
N VAL A 615 -37.08 16.58 -10.92
CA VAL A 615 -36.26 16.95 -12.09
C VAL A 615 -36.93 18.08 -12.88
N THR A 616 -38.24 17.99 -13.14
CA THR A 616 -38.99 19.03 -13.86
C THR A 616 -38.98 20.36 -13.12
N ALA A 617 -39.18 20.33 -11.80
CA ALA A 617 -39.16 21.53 -10.97
C ALA A 617 -37.76 22.15 -10.91
N PHE A 618 -36.72 21.33 -10.80
CA PHE A 618 -35.33 21.78 -10.87
C PHE A 618 -35.05 22.47 -12.20
N THR A 619 -35.32 21.82 -13.33
CA THR A 619 -35.05 22.38 -14.67
C THR A 619 -35.75 23.72 -14.88
N ALA A 620 -36.97 23.88 -14.36
CA ALA A 620 -37.72 25.13 -14.48
C ALA A 620 -37.24 26.24 -13.56
N ASN A 621 -36.73 25.91 -12.36
CA ASN A 621 -36.55 26.90 -11.28
C ASN A 621 -35.10 27.07 -10.81
N ALA A 622 -34.16 26.19 -11.17
CA ALA A 622 -32.78 26.23 -10.69
C ALA A 622 -32.05 27.52 -11.10
N PHE A 623 -32.32 28.06 -12.29
CA PHE A 623 -31.76 29.36 -12.70
C PHE A 623 -32.14 30.48 -11.72
N ASN A 624 -33.43 30.57 -11.36
CA ASN A 624 -33.91 31.55 -10.38
C ASN A 624 -33.38 31.23 -8.98
N HIS A 625 -33.21 29.95 -8.65
CA HIS A 625 -32.62 29.52 -7.39
C HIS A 625 -31.20 30.09 -7.22
N VAL A 626 -30.33 29.90 -8.22
CA VAL A 626 -28.97 30.47 -8.22
C VAL A 626 -29.01 31.97 -7.99
N LYS A 627 -29.90 32.70 -8.68
CA LYS A 627 -30.00 34.16 -8.59
C LYS A 627 -30.55 34.70 -7.26
N THR A 628 -31.30 33.89 -6.51
CA THR A 628 -32.08 34.38 -5.35
C THR A 628 -31.73 33.70 -4.03
N LYS A 629 -31.00 32.59 -4.08
CA LYS A 629 -30.69 31.75 -2.91
C LYS A 629 -29.21 31.49 -2.73
N MET A 630 -28.37 31.67 -3.75
CA MET A 630 -26.92 31.55 -3.62
C MET A 630 -26.30 32.95 -3.55
N HIS A 631 -25.60 33.28 -2.47
CA HIS A 631 -25.00 34.59 -2.26
C HIS A 631 -23.50 34.56 -2.51
N LEU A 632 -23.13 34.59 -3.79
CA LEU A 632 -21.73 34.47 -4.23
C LEU A 632 -20.98 35.81 -4.16
N ASN A 633 -19.78 35.80 -3.60
CA ASN A 633 -18.86 36.94 -3.57
C ASN A 633 -18.03 37.01 -4.86
N VAL A 634 -18.64 37.51 -5.92
CA VAL A 634 -18.01 37.59 -7.24
C VAL A 634 -16.83 38.57 -7.22
N GLY A 635 -15.64 38.06 -7.53
CA GLY A 635 -14.41 38.86 -7.61
C GLY A 635 -13.65 39.04 -6.29
N ALA A 636 -14.12 38.41 -5.20
CA ALA A 636 -13.46 38.36 -3.90
C ALA A 636 -13.55 36.94 -3.30
N ASP A 637 -12.95 36.74 -2.13
CA ASP A 637 -13.12 35.51 -1.36
C ASP A 637 -14.55 35.40 -0.82
N GLU A 638 -15.02 34.16 -0.68
CA GLU A 638 -16.33 33.89 -0.13
C GLU A 638 -16.38 34.22 1.36
N THR A 639 -17.37 35.03 1.76
CA THR A 639 -17.68 35.24 3.18
C THR A 639 -18.48 34.08 3.76
N ASP A 640 -19.19 33.36 2.90
CA ASP A 640 -19.85 32.09 3.18
C ASP A 640 -19.58 31.18 1.98
N THR A 641 -18.99 30.01 2.23
CA THR A 641 -18.62 29.03 1.19
C THR A 641 -19.83 28.31 0.58
N GLY A 642 -21.03 28.55 1.12
CA GLY A 642 -22.25 27.83 0.75
C GLY A 642 -22.30 26.41 1.32
N SER A 643 -21.44 26.12 2.31
CA SER A 643 -21.42 24.86 3.05
C SER A 643 -22.71 24.63 3.84
N ILE A 644 -23.08 23.36 4.03
CA ILE A 644 -24.26 23.01 4.83
C ILE A 644 -24.12 23.52 6.26
N GLY A 645 -25.10 24.26 6.76
CA GLY A 645 -25.00 24.92 8.08
C GLY A 645 -24.30 26.28 8.07
N GLY A 646 -23.78 26.73 6.93
CA GLY A 646 -23.50 28.15 6.67
C GLY A 646 -24.81 28.95 6.54
N SER A 647 -24.72 30.27 6.62
CA SER A 647 -25.88 31.17 6.50
C SER A 647 -26.61 31.06 5.17
N ASP A 648 -25.91 30.66 4.11
CA ASP A 648 -26.50 30.37 2.80
C ASP A 648 -27.34 29.07 2.77
N GLU A 649 -27.12 28.16 3.72
CA GLU A 649 -27.79 26.86 3.83
C GLU A 649 -28.56 26.70 5.15
N ASN A 650 -29.27 27.76 5.57
CA ASN A 650 -30.12 27.85 6.78
C ASN A 650 -29.37 27.86 8.13
N GLY A 651 -28.06 28.06 8.12
CA GLY A 651 -27.27 28.36 9.31
C GLY A 651 -27.52 29.77 9.86
N SER A 652 -27.13 30.00 11.10
CA SER A 652 -27.24 31.32 11.75
C SER A 652 -26.04 32.24 11.50
N THR A 653 -24.92 31.68 11.01
CA THR A 653 -23.65 32.38 10.84
C THR A 653 -23.03 32.05 9.49
N PRO A 654 -22.44 33.02 8.78
CA PRO A 654 -21.67 32.74 7.59
C PRO A 654 -20.43 31.92 7.93
N LEU A 655 -20.04 30.99 7.05
CA LEU A 655 -18.86 30.15 7.21
C LEU A 655 -17.94 30.33 6.01
N ASN A 656 -16.91 31.17 6.18
CA ASN A 656 -15.83 31.31 5.20
C ASN A 656 -14.96 30.03 5.19
N ALA A 657 -13.97 29.98 4.30
CA ALA A 657 -13.13 28.79 4.12
C ALA A 657 -12.42 28.34 5.40
N GLU A 658 -12.00 29.27 6.27
CA GLU A 658 -11.35 28.97 7.55
C GLU A 658 -12.33 28.50 8.64
N ASP A 659 -13.58 28.93 8.58
CA ASP A 659 -14.60 28.66 9.61
C ASP A 659 -15.39 27.36 9.35
N VAL A 660 -15.40 26.85 8.10
CA VAL A 660 -16.08 25.58 7.73
C VAL A 660 -15.56 24.42 8.57
N PHE A 661 -14.23 24.33 8.68
CA PHE A 661 -13.51 23.39 9.53
C PHE A 661 -12.64 24.19 10.49
N ASP A 662 -13.25 24.82 11.48
CA ASP A 662 -12.54 25.59 12.52
C ASP A 662 -11.49 24.72 13.25
N ASN A 663 -10.25 24.76 12.76
CA ASN A 663 -9.15 23.92 13.23
C ASN A 663 -8.78 24.21 14.69
N SER A 664 -9.18 25.37 15.24
CA SER A 664 -8.98 25.68 16.66
C SER A 664 -9.77 24.75 17.59
N LYS A 665 -10.79 24.06 17.06
CA LYS A 665 -11.58 23.05 17.76
C LYS A 665 -11.03 21.63 17.60
N ALA A 666 -9.96 21.43 16.84
CA ALA A 666 -9.36 20.12 16.66
C ALA A 666 -8.81 19.56 17.98
N VAL A 667 -9.00 18.25 18.19
CA VAL A 667 -8.41 17.55 19.32
C VAL A 667 -7.10 16.92 18.87
N GLN A 668 -5.99 17.36 19.46
CA GLN A 668 -4.66 16.86 19.11
C GLN A 668 -4.53 15.35 19.39
N GLY A 669 -3.83 14.64 18.52
CA GLY A 669 -3.65 13.19 18.60
C GLY A 669 -4.86 12.37 18.14
N ILE A 670 -5.90 13.01 17.59
CA ILE A 670 -7.10 12.32 17.07
C ILE A 670 -7.17 12.51 15.55
N PRO A 671 -6.64 11.53 14.77
CA PRO A 671 -6.67 11.62 13.32
C PRO A 671 -8.09 11.55 12.75
N ALA A 672 -8.94 10.69 13.33
CA ALA A 672 -10.36 10.58 13.03
C ALA A 672 -11.10 10.09 14.29
N ILE A 673 -12.39 10.35 14.36
CA ILE A 673 -13.32 9.97 15.43
C ILE A 673 -13.97 8.61 15.12
N GLY A 674 -14.45 8.42 13.89
CA GLY A 674 -15.21 7.25 13.47
C GLY A 674 -14.38 6.17 12.77
N PHE A 675 -13.07 6.35 12.62
CA PHE A 675 -12.18 5.41 11.94
C PHE A 675 -10.88 5.19 12.72
N ASN A 676 -10.35 3.97 12.65
CA ASN A 676 -9.00 3.66 13.08
C ASN A 676 -8.02 3.96 11.93
N VAL A 677 -7.30 5.08 12.03
CA VAL A 677 -6.44 5.59 10.95
C VAL A 677 -5.05 4.97 11.04
N GLU A 678 -4.58 4.40 9.93
CA GLU A 678 -3.20 3.93 9.75
C GLU A 678 -2.55 4.68 8.59
N PHE A 679 -1.27 5.07 8.76
CA PHE A 679 -0.52 5.80 7.73
C PHE A 679 0.49 4.87 7.05
N MET A 680 0.37 4.70 5.73
CA MET A 680 1.41 4.10 4.88
C MET A 680 2.41 5.18 4.47
N ARG A 681 3.39 5.45 5.34
CA ARG A 681 4.40 6.50 5.16
C ARG A 681 5.33 6.22 3.97
N PRO A 682 5.81 7.28 3.27
CA PRO A 682 6.83 7.15 2.23
C PRO A 682 8.16 6.57 2.69
#